data_AF-A0A914I6Z9-F1
#
_entry.id   AF-A0A914I6Z9-F1
#
_cell.length_a   1.000
_cell.length_b   1.000
_cell.length_c   1.000
_cell.angle_alpha   90.00
_cell.angle_beta   90.00
_cell.angle_gamma   90.00
#
_symmetry.space_group_name_H-M   'P 1'
#
loop_
_entity.id
_entity.type
_entity.pdbx_description
1 polymer ?
#
loop_
_entity_poly.entity_id
_entity_poly.type
_entity_poly.pdbx_seq_one_letter_code
_entity_poly.pdbx_strand_id
1 'polypeptide(L)'
;MIDKFDDRGAATAAASMNHHQETNPGNMHDDQNISGVLGLISAMLDLRRWMSLAIAFYFCSMNVIVVPVACLCTLGLFLLPLKLISMSLFNRLEHELCRLVNDAWMSAGKYCGLNIVEYGDDITRIANKRALCIVNHLGLLDHFCLMTSFHDKGSLAGKYMWVIFNIWQWNPVGAMWTAHGNFFVYGTGVGDAKRAEILKVFKRHLQKNYWKYNYGWVVMYPEGSRLFLIKKSEQRFCAKEGLVPFKHCTHPRVGAAHAVLQICGPKTEQEEDKSPPVEYIVDVTLGYHRGVVPQFARSLLGIWPFDESGNIAVYYRIHHVKKEWCEDADLFREWLYEQYRKKDQLLAHFYKTGKFLSNADDSNSAHLRGRTVDVSDLRCLLVQIVWLALFYFHFNMWIRPMQKKGPPVHWMQMLFITGHVLDTLSIVCSKCFQLAHWMDCLDKQQTLRPFVYWAQDSGHIYLKVDVKGGKDVDVLVLDGGRSVQFSSFGLPSNSQKECKYAFRLPLYDAVQESPEVTRVDALRVEFRLSKAAPAFWGNGILSRDAQKQAHHWLKFDFEKWTDDPDDQSAGEEANNGDKSAELKKNQYMERLMRELDLEQDKLVLSEQEIMQRVNMLFSSYLFLYNIGMFIFTFYILCSILANYVSTPRAEFLLGFWSANFRSLLIVTVLQSLDALHAFTRLTSAGYKASLIQVSGRLAMLMIINGCPPCWQWSPVFTLILAYLISEQFRYPYYALKTLGISLHVVTWLRYNMWLLLYPLGFFLEGLIMLGSVPFYYESGVYSLRLPNAFNFSYNFGLLLAFFTFTFFPFIGFTLIKHMLKQRKSKMEEMRREEAVKRSREKKKRH
;
A
#
# COMPACT_ATOMS: atom_id res chain seq x y z
N MET A 1 -30.72 64.39 40.88
CA MET A 1 -31.65 63.27 41.04
C MET A 1 -31.02 62.09 40.32
N ILE A 2 -30.22 61.30 41.06
CA ILE A 2 -30.61 59.99 41.65
C ILE A 2 -30.58 58.92 40.53
N ASP A 3 -29.90 57.77 40.59
CA ASP A 3 -28.88 57.16 41.46
C ASP A 3 -28.56 55.78 40.84
N LYS A 4 -27.27 55.38 40.87
CA LYS A 4 -26.72 54.06 41.31
C LYS A 4 -27.19 52.69 40.76
N PHE A 5 -26.16 51.87 40.44
CA PHE A 5 -25.88 50.44 40.85
C PHE A 5 -27.01 49.38 40.75
N ASP A 6 -26.83 48.10 40.44
CA ASP A 6 -25.67 47.19 40.41
C ASP A 6 -26.04 45.88 39.67
N ASP A 7 -25.02 45.06 39.46
CA ASP A 7 -25.03 43.65 39.05
C ASP A 7 -26.14 42.76 39.66
N ARG A 8 -26.76 41.91 38.82
CA ARG A 8 -27.15 40.49 39.03
C ARG A 8 -28.25 40.08 38.05
N GLY A 9 -27.95 39.17 37.11
CA GLY A 9 -28.99 38.64 36.23
C GLY A 9 -28.56 37.60 35.19
N ALA A 10 -27.51 36.82 35.44
CA ALA A 10 -27.09 35.72 34.57
C ALA A 10 -27.07 34.39 35.36
N ALA A 11 -28.20 34.03 35.96
CA ALA A 11 -28.39 32.73 36.60
C ALA A 11 -29.88 32.43 36.91
N THR A 12 -30.77 32.41 35.91
CA THR A 12 -32.16 31.87 36.07
C THR A 12 -32.89 31.77 34.72
N ALA A 13 -32.38 30.94 33.81
CA ALA A 13 -33.14 30.48 32.62
C ALA A 13 -32.96 28.98 32.38
N ALA A 14 -32.78 28.22 33.47
CA ALA A 14 -32.66 26.76 33.48
C ALA A 14 -33.55 26.17 34.58
N ALA A 15 -34.84 26.52 34.60
CA ALA A 15 -35.81 25.90 35.51
C ALA A 15 -37.27 26.27 35.12
N SER A 16 -37.77 25.80 33.98
CA SER A 16 -39.21 25.47 33.84
C SER A 16 -39.47 24.76 32.52
N MET A 17 -39.49 23.42 32.53
CA MET A 17 -40.39 22.60 31.72
C MET A 17 -40.11 21.13 32.03
N ASN A 18 -40.62 20.68 33.18
CA ASN A 18 -40.79 19.27 33.50
C ASN A 18 -42.20 19.12 34.06
N HIS A 19 -43.13 18.55 33.27
CA HIS A 19 -44.01 17.50 33.75
C HIS A 19 -44.72 16.74 32.62
N HIS A 20 -44.45 15.43 32.64
CA HIS A 20 -45.24 14.26 32.26
C HIS A 20 -45.98 14.18 30.91
N GLN A 21 -45.48 13.26 30.08
CA GLN A 21 -46.30 12.19 29.53
C GLN A 21 -45.54 10.86 29.59
N GLU A 22 -46.07 9.91 30.37
CA GLU A 22 -45.65 8.51 30.38
C GLU A 22 -46.13 7.82 29.10
N THR A 23 -45.24 7.15 28.37
CA THR A 23 -45.60 6.11 27.39
C THR A 23 -44.57 4.98 27.38
N ASN A 24 -45.00 3.83 27.91
CA ASN A 24 -44.66 2.42 27.64
C ASN A 24 -43.21 1.98 27.25
N PRO A 25 -42.62 1.01 27.98
CA PRO A 25 -41.33 0.38 27.65
C PRO A 25 -41.51 -0.75 26.61
N GLY A 26 -41.87 -0.40 25.38
CA GLY A 26 -42.16 -1.37 24.31
C GLY A 26 -41.31 -1.30 23.04
N ASN A 27 -40.59 -0.20 22.77
CA ASN A 27 -40.00 0.07 21.45
C ASN A 27 -38.48 0.33 21.44
N MET A 28 -37.72 -0.21 22.39
CA MET A 28 -36.27 0.06 22.48
C MET A 28 -35.39 -0.79 21.54
N HIS A 29 -35.97 -1.73 20.78
CA HIS A 29 -35.21 -2.62 19.90
C HIS A 29 -35.14 -2.19 18.41
N ASP A 30 -35.99 -1.26 17.96
CA ASP A 30 -35.99 -0.83 16.55
C ASP A 30 -35.14 0.42 16.27
N ASP A 31 -35.02 1.34 17.24
CA ASP A 31 -34.29 2.61 17.03
C ASP A 31 -32.76 2.46 17.01
N GLN A 32 -32.20 1.42 17.65
CA GLN A 32 -30.75 1.16 17.59
C GLN A 32 -30.30 0.68 16.21
N ASN A 33 -31.14 -0.10 15.51
CA ASN A 33 -30.86 -0.54 14.14
C ASN A 33 -30.96 0.62 13.14
N ILE A 34 -31.89 1.55 13.34
CA ILE A 34 -32.07 2.71 12.46
C ILE A 34 -30.88 3.68 12.57
N SER A 35 -30.32 3.89 13.77
CA SER A 35 -29.12 4.72 13.94
C SER A 35 -27.85 4.08 13.33
N GLY A 36 -27.73 2.76 13.42
CA GLY A 36 -26.65 1.99 12.80
C GLY A 36 -26.74 2.00 11.28
N VAL A 37 -27.95 1.83 10.73
CA VAL A 37 -28.24 1.91 9.30
C VAL A 37 -28.06 3.33 8.76
N LEU A 38 -28.47 4.38 9.49
CA LEU A 38 -28.21 5.78 9.12
C LEU A 38 -26.71 6.14 9.19
N GLY A 39 -25.97 5.58 10.14
CA GLY A 39 -24.51 5.69 10.20
C GLY A 39 -23.80 4.98 9.05
N LEU A 40 -24.31 3.82 8.64
CA LEU A 40 -23.83 3.05 7.48
C LEU A 40 -24.19 3.75 6.16
N ILE A 41 -25.40 4.32 6.07
CA ILE A 41 -25.87 5.15 4.96
C ILE A 41 -25.04 6.44 4.87
N SER A 42 -24.72 7.10 5.98
CA SER A 42 -23.82 8.27 6.03
C SER A 42 -22.39 7.93 5.58
N ALA A 43 -21.87 6.76 5.98
CA ALA A 43 -20.58 6.25 5.49
C ALA A 43 -20.60 5.83 4.00
N MET A 44 -21.75 5.37 3.49
CA MET A 44 -21.98 5.08 2.06
C MET A 44 -22.22 6.35 1.23
N LEU A 45 -22.72 7.42 1.84
CA LEU A 45 -23.03 8.72 1.22
C LEU A 45 -21.80 9.63 1.08
N ASP A 46 -20.68 9.33 1.74
CA ASP A 46 -19.46 10.13 1.65
C ASP A 46 -18.71 9.80 0.34
N LEU A 47 -19.25 10.31 -0.77
CA LEU A 47 -18.73 10.16 -2.14
C LEU A 47 -17.22 10.44 -2.22
N ARG A 48 -16.75 11.42 -1.42
CA ARG A 48 -15.34 11.78 -1.31
C ARG A 48 -14.47 10.66 -0.76
N ARG A 49 -14.97 9.89 0.22
CA ARG A 49 -14.26 8.71 0.78
C ARG A 49 -14.20 7.58 -0.22
N TRP A 50 -15.31 7.29 -0.92
CA TRP A 50 -15.33 6.24 -1.95
C TRP A 50 -14.45 6.57 -3.15
N MET A 51 -14.42 7.84 -3.58
CA MET A 51 -13.48 8.31 -4.60
C MET A 51 -12.03 8.15 -4.14
N SER A 52 -11.72 8.54 -2.90
CA SER A 52 -10.37 8.39 -2.34
C SER A 52 -9.95 6.92 -2.25
N LEU A 53 -10.86 6.02 -1.85
CA LEU A 53 -10.61 4.57 -1.82
C LEU A 53 -10.42 3.97 -3.22
N ALA A 54 -11.19 4.40 -4.21
CA ALA A 54 -11.04 3.95 -5.59
C ALA A 54 -9.70 4.41 -6.20
N ILE A 55 -9.32 5.67 -5.95
CA ILE A 55 -8.02 6.24 -6.33
C ILE A 55 -6.88 5.46 -5.65
N ALA A 56 -6.98 5.25 -4.34
CA ALA A 56 -5.99 4.51 -3.58
C ALA A 56 -5.85 3.06 -4.08
N PHE A 57 -6.98 2.40 -4.38
CA PHE A 57 -6.98 1.04 -4.93
C PHE A 57 -6.32 0.96 -6.31
N TYR A 58 -6.61 1.93 -7.19
CA TYR A 58 -5.97 2.04 -8.50
C TYR A 58 -4.45 2.20 -8.36
N PHE A 59 -3.98 3.18 -7.59
CA PHE A 59 -2.55 3.44 -7.42
C PHE A 59 -1.82 2.34 -6.68
N CYS A 60 -2.49 1.65 -5.74
CA CYS A 60 -1.95 0.46 -5.10
C CYS A 60 -1.75 -0.66 -6.14
N SER A 61 -2.75 -0.92 -6.98
CA SER A 61 -2.66 -1.93 -8.05
C SER A 61 -1.55 -1.59 -9.05
N MET A 62 -1.44 -0.33 -9.46
CA MET A 62 -0.39 0.14 -10.36
C MET A 62 1.00 -0.05 -9.76
N ASN A 63 1.22 0.42 -8.53
CA ASN A 63 2.56 0.45 -7.93
C ASN A 63 3.01 -0.90 -7.32
N VAL A 64 2.09 -1.81 -7.00
CA VAL A 64 2.43 -3.14 -6.46
C VAL A 64 2.58 -4.18 -7.57
N ILE A 65 1.83 -4.06 -8.67
CA ILE A 65 1.75 -5.10 -9.70
C ILE A 65 2.27 -4.59 -11.05
N VAL A 66 1.63 -3.57 -11.61
CA VAL A 66 1.86 -3.16 -13.01
C VAL A 66 3.26 -2.60 -13.20
N VAL A 67 3.59 -1.55 -12.44
CA VAL A 67 4.87 -0.83 -12.52
C VAL A 67 6.05 -1.76 -12.23
N PRO A 68 6.07 -2.55 -11.14
CA PRO A 68 7.24 -3.36 -10.81
C PRO A 68 7.47 -4.50 -11.81
N VAL A 69 6.42 -5.19 -12.24
CA VAL A 69 6.55 -6.27 -13.23
C VAL A 69 7.06 -5.71 -14.55
N ALA A 70 6.46 -4.62 -15.05
CA ALA A 70 6.90 -3.97 -16.28
C ALA A 70 8.36 -3.49 -16.17
N CYS A 71 8.73 -2.88 -15.03
CA CYS A 71 10.07 -2.37 -14.78
C CYS A 71 11.10 -3.48 -14.77
N LEU A 72 10.86 -4.56 -14.01
CA LEU A 72 11.79 -5.69 -13.92
C LEU A 72 11.94 -6.41 -15.25
N CYS A 73 10.86 -6.60 -16.01
CA CYS A 73 10.95 -7.17 -17.35
C CYS A 73 11.69 -6.24 -18.32
N THR A 74 11.45 -4.92 -18.26
CA THR A 74 12.15 -3.94 -19.11
C THR A 74 13.65 -3.97 -18.82
N LEU A 75 14.01 -3.91 -17.54
CA LEU A 75 15.39 -3.97 -17.10
C LEU A 75 16.05 -5.29 -17.53
N GLY A 76 15.44 -6.43 -17.21
CA GLY A 76 16.02 -7.75 -17.44
C GLY A 76 16.17 -8.11 -18.90
N LEU A 77 15.17 -7.82 -19.74
CA LEU A 77 15.10 -8.29 -21.12
C LEU A 77 15.68 -7.30 -22.13
N PHE A 78 15.73 -6.00 -21.79
CA PHE A 78 16.20 -4.96 -22.70
C PHE A 78 17.45 -4.25 -22.18
N LEU A 79 17.42 -3.76 -20.94
CA LEU A 79 18.53 -2.93 -20.42
C LEU A 79 19.76 -3.76 -20.03
N LEU A 80 19.61 -4.91 -19.38
CA LEU A 80 20.76 -5.75 -19.00
C LEU A 80 21.56 -6.26 -20.21
N PRO A 81 20.95 -6.73 -21.32
CA PRO A 81 21.70 -7.02 -22.54
C PRO A 81 22.37 -5.79 -23.12
N LEU A 82 21.70 -4.63 -23.10
CA LEU A 82 22.24 -3.37 -23.61
C LEU A 82 23.48 -2.91 -22.83
N LYS A 83 23.56 -3.23 -21.53
CA LYS A 83 24.73 -2.96 -20.69
C LYS A 83 26.01 -3.59 -21.23
N LEU A 84 25.92 -4.72 -21.93
CA LEU A 84 27.06 -5.39 -22.56
C LEU A 84 27.53 -4.67 -23.84
N ILE A 85 26.64 -3.91 -24.48
CA ILE A 85 26.91 -3.20 -25.74
C ILE A 85 27.36 -1.76 -25.47
N SER A 86 26.62 -1.03 -24.62
CA SER A 86 26.91 0.37 -24.31
C SER A 86 26.46 0.74 -22.90
N MET A 87 27.45 0.92 -22.01
CA MET A 87 27.20 1.38 -20.63
C MET A 87 26.57 2.78 -20.60
N SER A 88 26.96 3.67 -21.52
CA SER A 88 26.44 5.03 -21.58
C SER A 88 24.95 5.06 -21.94
N LEU A 89 24.54 4.25 -22.93
CA LEU A 89 23.14 4.15 -23.32
C LEU A 89 22.31 3.41 -22.25
N PHE A 90 22.86 2.35 -21.65
CA PHE A 90 22.25 1.69 -20.49
C PHE A 90 21.96 2.69 -19.37
N ASN A 91 22.97 3.44 -18.91
CA ASN A 91 22.80 4.42 -17.84
C ASN A 91 21.74 5.47 -18.20
N ARG A 92 21.70 5.93 -19.45
CA ARG A 92 20.68 6.91 -19.89
C ARG A 92 19.27 6.34 -19.77
N LEU A 93 19.02 5.14 -20.33
CA LEU A 93 17.69 4.54 -20.33
C LEU A 93 17.26 4.05 -18.95
N GLU A 94 18.20 3.54 -18.14
CA GLU A 94 17.96 3.10 -16.78
C GLU A 94 17.56 4.29 -15.88
N HIS A 95 18.25 5.44 -15.99
CA HIS A 95 17.87 6.65 -15.27
C HIS A 95 16.50 7.19 -15.69
N GLU A 96 16.14 7.07 -16.98
CA GLU A 96 14.79 7.41 -17.44
C GLU A 96 13.73 6.44 -16.90
N LEU A 97 14.03 5.14 -16.84
CA LEU A 97 13.16 4.14 -16.23
C LEU A 97 12.95 4.41 -14.73
N CYS A 98 14.02 4.75 -14.00
CA CYS A 98 13.95 5.17 -12.61
C CYS A 98 13.06 6.41 -12.45
N ARG A 99 13.23 7.43 -13.31
CA ARG A 99 12.37 8.63 -13.32
C ARG A 99 10.90 8.27 -13.53
N LEU A 100 10.58 7.38 -14.47
CA LEU A 100 9.19 6.94 -14.71
C LEU A 100 8.57 6.23 -13.50
N VAL A 101 9.36 5.50 -12.71
CA VAL A 101 8.86 4.88 -11.48
C VAL A 101 8.63 5.94 -10.40
N ASN A 102 9.54 6.91 -10.28
CA ASN A 102 9.36 8.03 -9.35
C ASN A 102 8.12 8.84 -9.70
N ASP A 103 7.89 9.10 -10.99
CA ASP A 103 6.70 9.77 -11.52
C ASP A 103 5.41 8.99 -11.18
N ALA A 104 5.44 7.65 -11.19
CA ALA A 104 4.28 6.83 -10.80
C ALA A 104 3.96 6.94 -9.29
N TRP A 105 4.98 6.96 -8.44
CA TRP A 105 4.82 7.17 -7.00
C TRP A 105 4.40 8.60 -6.65
N MET A 106 4.95 9.58 -7.34
CA MET A 106 4.56 10.98 -7.24
C MET A 106 3.08 11.15 -7.65
N SER A 107 2.63 10.47 -8.72
CA SER A 107 1.22 10.49 -9.15
C SER A 107 0.31 9.97 -8.03
N ALA A 108 0.70 8.85 -7.41
CA ALA A 108 -0.03 8.31 -6.27
C ALA A 108 -0.07 9.31 -5.10
N GLY A 109 1.07 9.93 -4.78
CA GLY A 109 1.16 10.99 -3.77
C GLY A 109 0.15 12.11 -4.03
N LYS A 110 0.16 12.69 -5.24
CA LYS A 110 -0.74 13.79 -5.62
C LYS A 110 -2.21 13.40 -5.41
N TYR A 111 -2.66 12.30 -5.98
CA TYR A 111 -4.08 11.91 -5.93
C TYR A 111 -4.51 11.38 -4.56
N CYS A 112 -3.56 10.93 -3.73
CA CYS A 112 -3.81 10.65 -2.32
C CYS A 112 -3.77 11.91 -1.44
N GLY A 113 -3.48 13.11 -1.96
CA GLY A 113 -3.49 14.36 -1.20
C GLY A 113 -2.15 14.77 -0.56
N LEU A 114 -1.03 14.28 -1.09
CA LEU A 114 0.31 14.73 -0.67
C LEU A 114 0.56 16.16 -1.16
N ASN A 115 0.75 17.09 -0.24
CA ASN A 115 1.09 18.49 -0.55
C ASN A 115 2.47 18.85 0.01
N ILE A 116 3.38 19.29 -0.87
CA ILE A 116 4.77 19.61 -0.54
C ILE A 116 5.06 21.08 -0.83
N VAL A 117 5.71 21.74 0.13
CA VAL A 117 6.17 23.12 0.02
C VAL A 117 7.68 23.19 0.21
N GLU A 118 8.38 23.78 -0.74
CA GLU A 118 9.84 23.93 -0.73
C GLU A 118 10.26 25.30 -0.23
N TYR A 119 11.37 25.33 0.51
CA TYR A 119 11.97 26.53 1.08
C TYR A 119 13.49 26.50 0.92
N GLY A 120 14.14 27.67 1.02
CA GLY A 120 15.59 27.78 1.04
C GLY A 120 16.22 27.87 -0.35
N ASP A 121 17.39 27.27 -0.51
CA ASP A 121 18.19 27.39 -1.72
C ASP A 121 17.57 26.65 -2.93
N ASP A 122 17.75 27.23 -4.12
CA ASP A 122 17.28 26.64 -5.37
C ASP A 122 18.24 25.53 -5.86
N ILE A 123 17.85 24.29 -5.57
CA ILE A 123 18.61 23.09 -5.95
C ILE A 123 18.60 22.79 -7.47
N THR A 124 17.78 23.46 -8.29
CA THR A 124 17.81 23.26 -9.75
C THR A 124 19.15 23.69 -10.35
N ARG A 125 19.83 24.66 -9.73
CA ARG A 125 21.15 25.19 -10.14
C ARG A 125 22.26 24.14 -10.11
N ILE A 126 22.13 23.15 -9.23
CA ILE A 126 23.11 22.07 -9.04
C ILE A 126 22.57 20.69 -9.43
N ALA A 127 21.40 20.62 -10.09
CA ALA A 127 20.76 19.36 -10.46
C ALA A 127 21.59 18.47 -11.40
N ASN A 128 22.50 19.07 -12.19
CA ASN A 128 23.43 18.35 -13.08
C ASN A 128 24.82 18.15 -12.46
N LYS A 129 25.04 18.66 -11.23
CA LYS A 129 26.27 18.51 -10.46
C LYS A 129 26.19 17.30 -9.53
N ARG A 130 27.33 16.87 -9.00
CA ARG A 130 27.42 15.77 -8.04
C ARG A 130 27.33 16.31 -6.62
N ALA A 131 26.42 15.75 -5.83
CA ALA A 131 26.14 16.24 -4.49
C ALA A 131 25.87 15.10 -3.49
N LEU A 132 26.25 15.34 -2.24
CA LEU A 132 25.83 14.54 -1.08
C LEU A 132 24.59 15.20 -0.46
N CYS A 133 23.44 14.54 -0.52
CA CYS A 133 22.19 15.01 0.06
C CYS A 133 21.96 14.35 1.42
N ILE A 134 21.93 15.16 2.48
CA ILE A 134 21.76 14.72 3.87
C ILE A 134 20.43 15.21 4.43
N VAL A 135 19.62 14.28 4.92
CA VAL A 135 18.24 14.56 5.35
C VAL A 135 18.02 14.09 6.79
N ASN A 136 17.27 14.87 7.59
CA ASN A 136 16.73 14.36 8.86
C ASN A 136 15.67 13.27 8.61
N HIS A 137 15.53 12.30 9.52
CA HIS A 137 14.70 11.12 9.28
C HIS A 137 13.57 10.96 10.29
N LEU A 138 12.33 11.13 9.81
CA LEU A 138 11.14 11.20 10.64
C LEU A 138 10.21 10.01 10.38
N GLY A 139 10.02 9.61 9.11
CA GLY A 139 9.04 8.60 8.73
C GLY A 139 9.42 7.79 7.49
N LEU A 140 8.58 6.81 7.13
CA LEU A 140 8.76 6.06 5.88
C LEU A 140 8.42 6.91 4.65
N LEU A 141 7.52 7.88 4.81
CA LEU A 141 7.04 8.76 3.73
C LEU A 141 8.13 9.73 3.22
N ASP A 142 9.19 9.96 4.00
CA ASP A 142 10.29 10.89 3.70
C ASP A 142 10.84 10.73 2.27
N HIS A 143 11.02 9.49 1.83
CA HIS A 143 11.53 9.14 0.49
C HIS A 143 10.61 9.68 -0.61
N PHE A 144 9.30 9.50 -0.47
CA PHE A 144 8.31 9.93 -1.44
C PHE A 144 8.13 11.44 -1.44
N CYS A 145 8.29 12.08 -0.28
CA CYS A 145 8.35 13.54 -0.17
C CYS A 145 9.53 14.09 -0.99
N LEU A 146 10.73 13.53 -0.81
CA LEU A 146 11.91 13.94 -1.56
C LEU A 146 11.80 13.64 -3.06
N MET A 147 11.30 12.46 -3.44
CA MET A 147 11.06 12.10 -4.84
C MET A 147 10.12 13.09 -5.54
N THR A 148 9.01 13.44 -4.87
CA THR A 148 8.06 14.43 -5.39
C THR A 148 8.71 15.80 -5.50
N SER A 149 9.51 16.20 -4.51
CA SER A 149 10.27 17.45 -4.54
C SER A 149 11.35 17.49 -5.64
N PHE A 150 11.91 16.34 -6.05
CA PHE A 150 12.94 16.26 -7.09
C PHE A 150 12.39 16.19 -8.53
N HIS A 151 11.09 15.94 -8.67
CA HIS A 151 10.41 15.54 -9.91
C HIS A 151 10.65 16.43 -11.15
N ASP A 152 10.68 17.75 -10.98
CA ASP A 152 10.81 18.73 -12.07
C ASP A 152 12.19 19.40 -12.11
N LYS A 153 13.20 18.75 -11.53
CA LYS A 153 14.54 19.30 -11.35
C LYS A 153 15.56 18.64 -12.28
N GLY A 154 15.19 18.49 -13.55
CA GLY A 154 16.06 17.97 -14.60
C GLY A 154 16.60 16.56 -14.30
N SER A 155 17.92 16.39 -14.35
CA SER A 155 18.53 15.06 -14.22
C SER A 155 18.43 14.47 -12.81
N LEU A 156 18.16 15.29 -11.79
CA LEU A 156 18.00 14.86 -10.40
C LEU A 156 16.86 13.85 -10.22
N ALA A 157 15.80 13.94 -11.02
CA ALA A 157 14.62 13.08 -10.90
C ALA A 157 14.89 11.57 -11.17
N GLY A 158 16.08 11.20 -11.65
CA GLY A 158 16.46 9.79 -11.87
C GLY A 158 17.95 9.48 -11.74
N LYS A 159 18.80 10.44 -11.35
CA LYS A 159 20.26 10.26 -11.20
C LYS A 159 20.72 10.38 -9.75
N TYR A 160 20.15 9.56 -8.87
CA TYR A 160 20.58 9.49 -7.48
C TYR A 160 20.89 8.07 -7.04
N MET A 161 21.64 7.93 -5.95
CA MET A 161 21.82 6.67 -5.24
C MET A 161 21.32 6.85 -3.82
N TRP A 162 20.33 6.06 -3.43
CA TRP A 162 19.82 6.01 -2.06
C TRP A 162 20.71 5.16 -1.17
N VAL A 163 20.94 5.63 0.05
CA VAL A 163 21.50 4.85 1.17
C VAL A 163 20.40 4.65 2.20
N ILE A 164 19.79 3.47 2.18
CA ILE A 164 18.50 3.22 2.83
C ILE A 164 18.47 1.90 3.57
N PHE A 165 17.53 1.76 4.52
CA PHE A 165 17.37 0.52 5.27
C PHE A 165 16.76 -0.60 4.41
N ASN A 166 17.17 -1.84 4.66
CA ASN A 166 16.80 -3.02 3.86
C ASN A 166 15.30 -3.37 3.85
N ILE A 167 14.45 -2.73 4.66
CA ILE A 167 13.00 -2.97 4.70
C ILE A 167 12.34 -2.84 3.31
N TRP A 168 12.89 -1.99 2.44
CA TRP A 168 12.37 -1.78 1.10
C TRP A 168 12.66 -2.96 0.17
N GLN A 169 13.77 -3.70 0.34
CA GLN A 169 14.17 -4.81 -0.56
C GLN A 169 13.09 -5.87 -0.73
N TRP A 170 12.26 -6.03 0.30
CA TRP A 170 11.18 -7.00 0.38
C TRP A 170 9.87 -6.47 -0.20
N ASN A 171 9.91 -5.45 -1.06
CA ASN A 171 8.74 -5.01 -1.79
C ASN A 171 9.10 -4.69 -3.24
N PRO A 172 8.12 -4.59 -4.14
CA PRO A 172 8.39 -4.40 -5.56
C PRO A 172 9.21 -3.13 -5.89
N VAL A 173 9.10 -2.08 -5.05
CA VAL A 173 9.92 -0.86 -5.15
C VAL A 173 11.37 -1.14 -4.78
N GLY A 174 11.62 -1.94 -3.74
CA GLY A 174 12.97 -2.33 -3.38
C GLY A 174 13.66 -3.22 -4.39
N ALA A 175 12.92 -4.09 -5.09
CA ALA A 175 13.47 -4.86 -6.21
C ALA A 175 13.99 -3.92 -7.31
N MET A 176 13.21 -2.90 -7.68
CA MET A 176 13.66 -1.86 -8.59
C MET A 176 14.84 -1.06 -8.00
N TRP A 177 14.78 -0.60 -6.75
CA TRP A 177 15.87 0.15 -6.13
C TRP A 177 17.17 -0.66 -6.03
N THR A 178 17.07 -1.97 -5.86
CA THR A 178 18.20 -2.90 -5.90
C THR A 178 18.79 -2.97 -7.30
N ALA A 179 17.92 -3.12 -8.31
CA ALA A 179 18.30 -3.07 -9.71
C ALA A 179 18.97 -1.75 -10.14
N HIS A 180 18.47 -0.63 -9.62
CA HIS A 180 19.02 0.71 -9.86
C HIS A 180 20.42 0.87 -9.27
N GLY A 181 20.82 0.02 -8.31
CA GLY A 181 22.13 0.07 -7.65
C GLY A 181 22.17 0.88 -6.36
N ASN A 182 21.01 1.12 -5.72
CA ASN A 182 20.94 1.72 -4.40
C ASN A 182 21.63 0.85 -3.35
N PHE A 183 22.15 1.49 -2.29
CA PHE A 183 22.82 0.82 -1.20
C PHE A 183 21.87 0.56 -0.03
N PHE A 184 21.75 -0.71 0.37
CA PHE A 184 20.90 -1.10 1.48
C PHE A 184 21.70 -1.42 2.73
N VAL A 185 21.30 -0.83 3.85
CA VAL A 185 21.90 -1.03 5.17
C VAL A 185 21.13 -2.13 5.92
N TYR A 186 21.86 -3.12 6.44
CA TYR A 186 21.31 -4.26 7.15
C TYR A 186 21.48 -4.09 8.68
N GLY A 187 20.35 -3.90 9.39
CA GLY A 187 20.23 -4.04 10.86
C GLY A 187 20.71 -2.88 11.74
N THR A 188 19.79 -2.32 12.55
CA THR A 188 20.10 -1.51 13.74
C THR A 188 20.16 -2.43 14.96
N GLY A 189 21.35 -2.66 15.50
CA GLY A 189 21.55 -3.49 16.70
C GLY A 189 22.88 -4.23 16.78
N VAL A 190 23.76 -4.05 15.79
CA VAL A 190 24.99 -4.84 15.70
C VAL A 190 26.20 -4.10 16.26
N GLY A 191 27.10 -4.83 16.93
CA GLY A 191 28.32 -4.31 17.55
C GLY A 191 29.25 -3.60 16.55
N ASP A 192 30.24 -2.89 17.09
CA ASP A 192 31.07 -1.96 16.32
C ASP A 192 31.85 -2.62 15.17
N ALA A 193 32.25 -3.89 15.33
CA ALA A 193 32.91 -4.66 14.29
C ALA A 193 32.07 -4.80 13.00
N LYS A 194 30.76 -5.10 13.13
CA LYS A 194 29.89 -5.25 11.95
C LYS A 194 29.53 -3.91 11.32
N ARG A 195 29.51 -2.82 12.09
CA ARG A 195 29.36 -1.47 11.55
C ARG A 195 30.56 -1.08 10.68
N ALA A 196 31.77 -1.39 11.14
CA ALA A 196 32.98 -1.19 10.36
C ALA A 196 32.99 -2.04 9.08
N GLU A 197 32.50 -3.28 9.16
CA GLU A 197 32.33 -4.16 7.99
C GLU A 197 31.34 -3.59 6.97
N ILE A 198 30.14 -3.16 7.40
CA ILE A 198 29.13 -2.53 6.53
C ILE A 198 29.72 -1.28 5.87
N LEU A 199 30.47 -0.47 6.62
CA LEU A 199 31.12 0.72 6.06
C LEU A 199 32.17 0.35 5.00
N LYS A 200 32.95 -0.72 5.21
CA LYS A 200 33.91 -1.24 4.23
C LYS A 200 33.20 -1.76 2.97
N VAL A 201 32.04 -2.39 3.11
CA VAL A 201 31.20 -2.80 1.97
C VAL A 201 30.66 -1.57 1.23
N PHE A 202 30.18 -0.55 1.97
CA PHE A 202 29.68 0.70 1.39
C PHE A 202 30.75 1.44 0.58
N LYS A 203 31.96 1.57 1.14
CA LYS A 203 33.11 2.16 0.44
C LYS A 203 33.41 1.47 -0.88
N ARG A 204 33.46 0.13 -0.87
CA ARG A 204 33.65 -0.67 -2.10
C ARG A 204 32.51 -0.48 -3.10
N HIS A 205 31.27 -0.37 -2.64
CA HIS A 205 30.11 -0.11 -3.50
C HIS A 205 30.22 1.23 -4.21
N LEU A 206 30.59 2.31 -3.49
CA LEU A 206 30.81 3.63 -4.06
C LEU A 206 31.89 3.60 -5.15
N GLN A 207 33.06 3.06 -4.84
CA GLN A 207 34.18 2.95 -5.79
C GLN A 207 33.80 2.20 -7.06
N LYS A 208 33.04 1.10 -6.93
CA LYS A 208 32.67 0.25 -8.07
C LYS A 208 31.56 0.83 -8.94
N ASN A 209 30.60 1.52 -8.33
CA ASN A 209 29.31 1.79 -8.96
C ASN A 209 29.05 3.29 -9.21
N TYR A 210 29.60 4.20 -8.42
CA TYR A 210 29.17 5.61 -8.41
C TYR A 210 29.38 6.32 -9.77
N TRP A 211 30.59 6.24 -10.33
CA TRP A 211 30.88 6.78 -11.67
C TRP A 211 30.46 5.82 -12.78
N LYS A 212 30.56 4.51 -12.55
CA LYS A 212 30.16 3.48 -13.53
C LYS A 212 28.71 3.62 -13.98
N TYR A 213 27.78 3.85 -13.05
CA TYR A 213 26.37 4.07 -13.35
C TYR A 213 26.01 5.56 -13.51
N ASN A 214 26.98 6.46 -13.37
CA ASN A 214 26.81 7.89 -13.58
C ASN A 214 25.72 8.53 -12.68
N TYR A 215 25.69 8.17 -11.39
CA TYR A 215 24.81 8.86 -10.43
C TYR A 215 25.28 10.29 -10.21
N GLY A 216 24.35 11.22 -10.06
CA GLY A 216 24.64 12.59 -9.65
C GLY A 216 24.71 12.68 -8.13
N TRP A 217 23.60 12.34 -7.47
CA TRP A 217 23.43 12.63 -6.04
C TRP A 217 23.50 11.35 -5.20
N VAL A 218 24.08 11.43 -4.00
CA VAL A 218 23.96 10.37 -2.98
C VAL A 218 23.00 10.88 -1.91
N VAL A 219 21.87 10.21 -1.71
CA VAL A 219 20.83 10.64 -0.76
C VAL A 219 20.83 9.71 0.45
N MET A 220 20.96 10.28 1.65
CA MET A 220 21.04 9.50 2.88
C MET A 220 20.45 10.20 4.10
N TYR A 221 20.27 9.40 5.15
CA TYR A 221 19.75 9.82 6.45
C TYR A 221 20.81 9.57 7.54
N PRO A 222 21.69 10.56 7.84
CA PRO A 222 22.77 10.40 8.80
C PRO A 222 22.34 9.95 10.22
N GLU A 223 21.10 10.22 10.63
CA GLU A 223 20.53 9.72 11.90
C GLU A 223 20.50 8.18 12.00
N GLY A 224 20.53 7.50 10.86
CA GLY A 224 20.62 6.04 10.73
C GLY A 224 19.30 5.29 10.96
N SER A 225 18.30 5.91 11.58
CA SER A 225 16.92 5.39 11.64
C SER A 225 15.93 6.52 11.94
N ARG A 226 14.64 6.20 11.93
CA ARG A 226 13.55 7.15 12.19
C ARG A 226 13.61 7.62 13.63
N LEU A 227 13.49 8.93 13.84
CA LEU A 227 13.59 9.58 15.15
C LEU A 227 12.91 8.80 16.29
N PHE A 228 11.64 8.40 16.12
CA PHE A 228 10.88 7.72 17.19
C PHE A 228 11.47 6.37 17.65
N LEU A 229 12.28 5.71 16.81
CA LEU A 229 12.96 4.44 17.15
C LEU A 229 14.27 4.66 17.90
N ILE A 230 14.94 5.79 17.68
CA ILE A 230 16.31 6.04 18.17
C ILE A 230 16.41 7.08 19.28
N LYS A 231 15.30 7.72 19.68
CA LYS A 231 15.27 8.68 20.80
C LYS A 231 15.96 8.16 22.08
N LYS A 232 15.68 6.90 22.48
CA LYS A 232 16.26 6.33 23.70
C LYS A 232 17.75 6.02 23.56
N SER A 233 18.19 5.52 22.39
CA SER A 233 19.62 5.26 22.14
C SER A 233 20.41 6.56 22.06
N GLU A 234 19.80 7.60 21.49
CA GLU A 234 20.37 8.93 21.38
C GLU A 234 20.61 9.56 22.75
N GLN A 235 19.64 9.46 23.67
CA GLN A 235 19.80 9.93 25.05
C GLN A 235 20.99 9.26 25.75
N ARG A 236 21.18 7.95 25.55
CA ARG A 236 22.33 7.22 26.11
C ARG A 236 23.66 7.67 25.50
N PHE A 237 23.68 7.89 24.18
CA PHE A 237 24.86 8.39 23.47
C PHE A 237 25.23 9.80 23.95
N CYS A 238 24.25 10.70 24.02
CA CYS A 238 24.46 12.07 24.52
C CYS A 238 24.98 12.09 25.95
N ALA A 239 24.43 11.23 26.84
CA ALA A 239 24.91 11.11 28.21
C ALA A 239 26.36 10.60 28.29
N LYS A 240 26.76 9.71 27.38
CA LYS A 240 28.13 9.17 27.32
C LYS A 240 29.13 10.20 26.80
N GLU A 241 28.77 10.95 25.77
CA GLU A 241 29.66 11.92 25.10
C GLU A 241 29.57 13.34 25.67
N GLY A 242 28.76 13.57 26.71
CA GLY A 242 28.57 14.89 27.30
C GLY A 242 27.83 15.88 26.40
N LEU A 243 26.98 15.39 25.49
CA LEU A 243 26.21 16.21 24.53
C LEU A 243 24.79 16.46 25.03
N VAL A 244 24.18 17.56 24.56
CA VAL A 244 22.78 17.89 24.84
C VAL A 244 21.88 17.27 23.75
N PRO A 245 20.96 16.36 24.07
CA PRO A 245 20.12 15.71 23.08
C PRO A 245 19.17 16.70 22.38
N PHE A 246 19.10 16.62 21.05
CA PHE A 246 18.15 17.38 20.23
C PHE A 246 16.70 16.90 20.44
N LYS A 247 15.72 17.76 20.13
CA LYS A 247 14.29 17.50 20.39
C LYS A 247 13.54 16.93 19.18
N HIS A 248 13.88 17.40 18.00
CA HIS A 248 13.18 17.20 16.72
C HIS A 248 14.02 16.44 15.68
N CYS A 249 15.30 16.19 15.94
CA CYS A 249 16.17 15.25 15.23
C CYS A 249 17.15 14.57 16.22
N THR A 250 18.12 13.81 15.72
CA THR A 250 19.19 13.18 16.53
C THR A 250 20.58 13.57 16.04
N HIS A 251 21.61 13.38 16.86
CA HIS A 251 22.99 13.58 16.42
C HIS A 251 23.32 12.62 15.28
N PRO A 252 23.84 13.14 14.15
CA PRO A 252 24.06 12.35 12.96
C PRO A 252 25.26 11.42 13.11
N ARG A 253 25.19 10.24 12.50
CA ARG A 253 26.32 9.33 12.35
C ARG A 253 27.20 9.77 11.19
N VAL A 254 28.48 9.96 11.48
CA VAL A 254 29.45 10.55 10.53
C VAL A 254 29.92 9.54 9.48
N GLY A 255 30.08 8.27 9.85
CA GLY A 255 30.82 7.28 9.07
C GLY A 255 30.40 7.17 7.60
N ALA A 256 29.11 6.99 7.32
CA ALA A 256 28.62 6.83 5.95
C ALA A 256 28.73 8.12 5.12
N ALA A 257 28.38 9.27 5.69
CA ALA A 257 28.49 10.56 5.00
C ALA A 257 29.97 10.90 4.70
N HIS A 258 30.87 10.70 5.67
CA HIS A 258 32.30 10.88 5.47
C HIS A 258 32.87 9.91 4.44
N ALA A 259 32.41 8.65 4.40
CA ALA A 259 32.82 7.69 3.37
C ALA A 259 32.48 8.16 1.95
N VAL A 260 31.38 8.89 1.75
CA VAL A 260 31.06 9.50 0.45
C VAL A 260 32.05 10.61 0.12
N LEU A 261 32.36 11.50 1.07
CA LEU A 261 33.32 12.59 0.84
C LEU A 261 34.75 12.06 0.59
N GLN A 262 35.17 11.05 1.35
CA GLN A 262 36.49 10.45 1.22
C GLN A 262 36.70 9.77 -0.14
N ILE A 263 35.65 9.14 -0.69
CA ILE A 263 35.77 8.41 -1.96
C ILE A 263 35.45 9.31 -3.14
N CYS A 264 34.32 10.00 -3.06
CA CYS A 264 33.73 10.70 -4.19
C CYS A 264 34.00 12.21 -4.15
N GLY A 265 34.52 12.77 -3.06
CA GLY A 265 34.79 14.20 -2.93
C GLY A 265 36.04 14.67 -3.69
N PRO A 266 36.38 15.96 -3.60
CA PRO A 266 37.55 16.53 -4.26
C PRO A 266 38.85 15.92 -3.72
N LYS A 267 39.72 15.44 -4.62
CA LYS A 267 41.03 14.86 -4.28
C LYS A 267 42.17 15.89 -4.38
N THR A 268 43.32 15.57 -3.79
CA THR A 268 44.59 16.31 -3.91
C THR A 268 45.27 16.06 -5.26
N GLU A 269 46.12 17.00 -5.70
CA GLU A 269 46.71 17.09 -7.07
C GLU A 269 47.51 15.85 -7.52
N GLN A 270 47.83 14.91 -6.64
CA GLN A 270 48.57 13.68 -6.96
C GLN A 270 47.67 12.49 -7.37
N GLU A 271 46.34 12.60 -7.22
CA GLU A 271 45.36 11.57 -7.63
C GLU A 271 44.29 12.15 -8.57
N GLU A 272 44.69 12.77 -9.68
CA GLU A 272 43.74 13.17 -10.73
C GLU A 272 43.19 11.95 -11.47
N ASP A 273 42.22 11.30 -10.84
CA ASP A 273 41.30 10.40 -11.51
C ASP A 273 40.41 11.23 -12.46
N LYS A 274 40.13 10.74 -13.68
CA LYS A 274 39.32 11.46 -14.69
C LYS A 274 37.83 11.64 -14.29
N SER A 275 37.50 11.30 -13.05
CA SER A 275 36.14 11.14 -12.55
C SER A 275 35.69 12.39 -11.79
N PRO A 276 34.56 13.04 -12.17
CA PRO A 276 34.12 14.28 -11.53
C PRO A 276 33.75 14.07 -10.05
N PRO A 277 34.18 14.96 -9.13
CA PRO A 277 33.96 14.81 -7.70
C PRO A 277 32.56 15.29 -7.27
N VAL A 278 32.17 14.94 -6.05
CA VAL A 278 31.07 15.53 -5.29
C VAL A 278 31.49 16.93 -4.87
N GLU A 279 30.89 17.94 -5.52
CA GLU A 279 31.21 19.36 -5.33
C GLU A 279 30.40 20.00 -4.19
N TYR A 280 29.21 19.45 -3.89
CA TYR A 280 28.24 20.07 -2.97
C TYR A 280 27.71 19.10 -1.91
N ILE A 281 27.37 19.64 -0.74
CA ILE A 281 26.51 19.01 0.26
C ILE A 281 25.18 19.75 0.25
N VAL A 282 24.09 19.03 0.01
CA VAL A 282 22.73 19.56 0.08
C VAL A 282 22.13 19.14 1.42
N ASP A 283 22.03 20.11 2.32
CA ASP A 283 21.47 19.92 3.64
C ASP A 283 19.95 20.13 3.62
N VAL A 284 19.21 19.04 3.85
CA VAL A 284 17.75 19.03 3.74
C VAL A 284 17.11 18.89 5.11
N THR A 285 16.16 19.78 5.41
CA THR A 285 15.29 19.71 6.58
C THR A 285 13.86 19.42 6.15
N LEU A 286 13.39 18.20 6.44
CA LEU A 286 12.02 17.75 6.22
C LEU A 286 11.18 18.01 7.48
N GLY A 287 10.07 18.74 7.34
CA GLY A 287 9.14 19.05 8.42
C GLY A 287 7.71 18.62 8.10
N TYR A 288 7.12 17.81 8.98
CA TYR A 288 5.69 17.47 8.90
C TYR A 288 4.84 18.49 9.67
N HIS A 289 3.66 18.84 9.17
CA HIS A 289 2.75 19.78 9.83
C HIS A 289 2.55 19.42 11.32
N ARG A 290 2.78 20.41 12.21
CA ARG A 290 2.73 20.25 13.69
C ARG A 290 3.62 19.14 14.27
N GLY A 291 4.60 18.64 13.51
CA GLY A 291 5.46 17.54 13.92
C GLY A 291 4.77 16.16 13.93
N VAL A 292 3.59 16.05 13.31
CA VAL A 292 2.83 14.79 13.25
C VAL A 292 3.26 14.00 12.01
N VAL A 293 4.05 12.94 12.22
CA VAL A 293 4.52 12.07 11.14
C VAL A 293 3.38 11.14 10.67
N PRO A 294 2.94 11.20 9.40
CA PRO A 294 1.88 10.36 8.89
C PRO A 294 2.26 8.87 8.86
N GLN A 295 1.28 8.00 9.08
CA GLN A 295 1.45 6.56 8.83
C GLN A 295 1.38 6.28 7.33
N PHE A 296 2.43 5.69 6.78
CA PHE A 296 2.55 5.40 5.34
C PHE A 296 1.31 4.73 4.74
N ALA A 297 0.82 3.66 5.35
CA ALA A 297 -0.36 2.93 4.85
C ALA A 297 -1.65 3.78 4.84
N ARG A 298 -1.83 4.68 5.82
CA ARG A 298 -3.00 5.57 5.87
C ARG A 298 -2.88 6.69 4.84
N SER A 299 -1.69 7.23 4.63
CA SER A 299 -1.42 8.21 3.58
C SER A 299 -1.69 7.67 2.18
N LEU A 300 -1.38 6.38 1.91
CA LEU A 300 -1.74 5.73 0.64
C LEU A 300 -3.25 5.59 0.41
N LEU A 301 -4.04 5.59 1.47
CA LEU A 301 -5.51 5.59 1.41
C LEU A 301 -6.10 7.01 1.36
N GLY A 302 -5.26 8.04 1.27
CA GLY A 302 -5.66 9.44 1.32
C GLY A 302 -6.11 9.92 2.71
N ILE A 303 -5.77 9.18 3.76
CA ILE A 303 -6.14 9.51 5.14
C ILE A 303 -4.96 10.23 5.80
N TRP A 304 -5.07 11.55 5.90
CA TRP A 304 -4.06 12.40 6.52
C TRP A 304 -4.40 12.75 7.97
N PRO A 305 -3.39 12.90 8.85
CA PRO A 305 -3.59 13.29 10.24
C PRO A 305 -3.81 14.80 10.43
N PHE A 306 -3.84 15.56 9.34
CA PHE A 306 -4.03 17.01 9.28
C PHE A 306 -5.05 17.36 8.20
N ASP A 307 -5.64 18.55 8.30
CA ASP A 307 -6.65 19.11 7.39
C ASP A 307 -6.05 19.51 6.03
N GLU A 308 -6.88 20.01 5.10
CA GLU A 308 -6.47 20.41 3.74
C GLU A 308 -5.37 21.50 3.73
N SER A 309 -5.17 22.21 4.86
CA SER A 309 -4.10 23.20 5.04
C SER A 309 -2.75 22.61 5.49
N GLY A 310 -2.70 21.32 5.82
CA GLY A 310 -1.54 20.63 6.35
C GLY A 310 -0.48 20.33 5.29
N ASN A 311 0.57 21.14 5.28
CA ASN A 311 1.68 21.02 4.32
C ASN A 311 2.86 20.24 4.88
N ILE A 312 3.53 19.46 4.03
CA ILE A 312 4.87 18.90 4.32
C ILE A 312 5.90 19.85 3.73
N ALA A 313 6.84 20.30 4.54
CA ALA A 313 7.84 21.28 4.13
C ALA A 313 9.20 20.63 3.90
N VAL A 314 9.88 21.03 2.82
CA VAL A 314 11.26 20.63 2.50
C VAL A 314 12.10 21.89 2.42
N TYR A 315 13.06 22.06 3.33
CA TYR A 315 13.98 23.20 3.35
C TYR A 315 15.37 22.77 2.87
N TYR A 316 15.93 23.51 1.92
CA TYR A 316 17.24 23.25 1.31
C TYR A 316 18.30 24.26 1.74
N ARG A 317 19.51 23.78 2.07
CA ARG A 317 20.74 24.59 1.99
C ARG A 317 21.81 23.91 1.15
N ILE A 318 22.53 24.69 0.37
CA ILE A 318 23.62 24.21 -0.47
C ILE A 318 24.95 24.68 0.13
N HIS A 319 25.85 23.72 0.36
CA HIS A 319 27.20 23.97 0.85
C HIS A 319 28.23 23.44 -0.13
N HIS A 320 29.31 24.19 -0.36
CA HIS A 320 30.43 23.70 -1.15
C HIS A 320 31.27 22.74 -0.32
N VAL A 321 31.68 21.60 -0.88
CA VAL A 321 32.54 20.63 -0.18
C VAL A 321 33.93 21.25 0.01
N LYS A 322 34.43 21.21 1.24
CA LYS A 322 35.81 21.56 1.58
C LYS A 322 36.70 20.33 1.55
N LYS A 323 37.95 20.46 1.08
CA LYS A 323 38.93 19.38 1.03
C LYS A 323 39.22 18.79 2.43
N GLU A 324 39.30 19.66 3.44
CA GLU A 324 39.50 19.27 4.84
C GLU A 324 38.44 18.25 5.34
N TRP A 325 37.19 18.36 4.88
CA TRP A 325 36.11 17.43 5.26
C TRP A 325 36.23 16.04 4.62
N CYS A 326 37.04 15.90 3.57
CA CYS A 326 37.32 14.62 2.92
C CYS A 326 38.42 13.83 3.64
N GLU A 327 39.31 14.53 4.35
CA GLU A 327 40.49 13.97 5.02
C GLU A 327 40.25 13.77 6.52
N ASP A 328 39.60 14.74 7.16
CA ASP A 328 39.38 14.77 8.61
C ASP A 328 37.90 14.52 8.97
N ALA A 329 37.66 13.34 9.53
CA ALA A 329 36.33 12.91 9.97
C ALA A 329 35.80 13.71 11.17
N ASP A 330 36.68 14.23 12.03
CA ASP A 330 36.31 14.97 13.24
C ASP A 330 35.90 16.40 12.88
N LEU A 331 36.62 17.07 11.99
CA LEU A 331 36.21 18.37 11.44
C LEU A 331 34.86 18.28 10.72
N PHE A 332 34.67 17.22 9.92
CA PHE A 332 33.38 16.99 9.27
C PHE A 332 32.27 16.68 10.28
N ARG A 333 32.56 15.93 11.35
CA ARG A 333 31.62 15.66 12.44
C ARG A 333 31.14 16.95 13.10
N GLU A 334 32.05 17.84 13.47
CA GLU A 334 31.72 19.12 14.12
C GLU A 334 30.80 19.97 13.24
N TRP A 335 31.14 20.10 11.95
CA TRP A 335 30.30 20.81 10.99
C TRP A 335 28.91 20.18 10.85
N LEU A 336 28.84 18.85 10.80
CA LEU A 336 27.59 18.10 10.66
C LEU A 336 26.71 18.23 11.92
N TYR A 337 27.32 18.23 13.11
CA TYR A 337 26.61 18.45 14.38
C TYR A 337 26.03 19.87 14.44
N GLU A 338 26.78 20.86 13.97
CA GLU A 338 26.28 22.24 13.89
C GLU A 338 25.13 22.38 12.89
N GLN A 339 25.16 21.69 11.75
CA GLN A 339 24.02 21.69 10.83
C GLN A 339 22.78 21.08 11.50
N TYR A 340 22.91 19.95 12.19
CA TYR A 340 21.79 19.31 12.87
C TYR A 340 21.24 20.13 14.04
N ARG A 341 22.09 20.89 14.75
CA ARG A 341 21.64 21.88 15.73
C ARG A 341 20.76 22.95 15.09
N LYS A 342 21.16 23.48 13.92
CA LYS A 342 20.34 24.43 13.15
C LYS A 342 19.04 23.79 12.66
N LYS A 343 19.06 22.53 12.23
CA LYS A 343 17.85 21.78 11.85
C LYS A 343 16.86 21.67 13.00
N ASP A 344 17.34 21.34 14.19
CA ASP A 344 16.50 21.21 15.39
C ASP A 344 15.75 22.52 15.68
N GLN A 345 16.47 23.66 15.58
CA GLN A 345 15.90 25.00 15.74
C GLN A 345 14.89 25.35 14.64
N LEU A 346 15.23 25.04 13.37
CA LEU A 346 14.32 25.25 12.23
C LEU A 346 13.03 24.45 12.37
N LEU A 347 13.12 23.18 12.78
CA LEU A 347 11.97 22.32 13.03
C LEU A 347 11.13 22.83 14.20
N ALA A 348 11.78 23.26 15.30
CA ALA A 348 11.09 23.85 16.44
C ALA A 348 10.26 25.07 16.06
N HIS A 349 10.79 25.93 15.18
CA HIS A 349 10.03 27.06 14.64
C HIS A 349 8.91 26.59 13.71
N PHE A 350 9.20 25.73 12.73
CA PHE A 350 8.22 25.24 11.76
C PHE A 350 7.02 24.56 12.44
N TYR A 351 7.25 23.78 13.51
CA TYR A 351 6.16 23.14 14.25
C TYR A 351 5.29 24.12 15.04
N LYS A 352 5.79 25.33 15.34
CA LYS A 352 5.01 26.40 15.98
C LYS A 352 4.26 27.27 14.96
N THR A 353 4.88 27.58 13.82
CA THR A 353 4.38 28.61 12.88
C THR A 353 3.83 28.04 11.57
N GLY A 354 4.11 26.78 11.24
CA GLY A 354 3.73 26.15 9.98
C GLY A 354 4.57 26.57 8.76
N LYS A 355 5.62 27.39 8.96
CA LYS A 355 6.54 27.86 7.91
C LYS A 355 7.98 27.86 8.45
N PHE A 356 8.99 27.62 7.61
CA PHE A 356 10.38 27.76 8.04
C PHE A 356 10.74 29.26 8.13
N LEU A 357 11.60 29.64 9.09
CA LEU A 357 12.04 31.04 9.29
C LEU A 357 12.74 31.57 8.03
N SER A 358 12.36 32.78 7.65
CA SER A 358 13.22 33.72 6.95
C SER A 358 14.24 34.25 7.95
N ASN A 359 15.54 34.29 7.60
CA ASN A 359 16.46 35.13 8.35
C ASN A 359 15.91 36.56 8.38
N ALA A 360 15.96 37.21 9.54
CA ALA A 360 15.34 38.52 9.78
C ALA A 360 16.07 39.68 9.08
N ASP A 361 17.25 39.44 8.50
CA ASP A 361 18.14 40.49 7.97
C ASP A 361 18.11 40.67 6.44
N ASP A 362 17.40 39.81 5.68
CA ASP A 362 17.34 39.90 4.22
C ASP A 362 15.92 40.22 3.74
N SER A 363 15.61 41.50 3.62
CA SER A 363 14.30 42.02 3.19
C SER A 363 14.05 41.93 1.67
N ASN A 364 14.98 41.35 0.89
CA ASN A 364 14.97 41.42 -0.58
C ASN A 364 14.92 40.08 -1.33
N SER A 365 14.57 38.98 -0.67
CA SER A 365 14.82 37.65 -1.21
C SER A 365 13.54 36.86 -1.55
N ALA A 366 13.23 36.78 -2.85
CA ALA A 366 12.11 35.99 -3.40
C ALA A 366 12.17 34.48 -3.06
N HIS A 367 13.32 33.96 -2.61
CA HIS A 367 13.55 32.57 -2.17
C HIS A 367 12.93 32.22 -0.80
N LEU A 368 12.30 33.19 -0.14
CA LEU A 368 11.71 33.05 1.21
C LEU A 368 10.20 32.74 1.20
N ARG A 369 9.55 32.79 0.02
CA ARG A 369 8.13 32.39 -0.12
C ARG A 369 8.10 30.91 -0.48
N GLY A 370 7.62 30.09 0.45
CA GLY A 370 7.49 28.65 0.23
C GLY A 370 6.82 28.34 -1.12
N ARG A 371 7.50 27.56 -1.96
CA ARG A 371 7.02 27.18 -3.29
C ARG A 371 6.30 25.84 -3.20
N THR A 372 5.01 25.81 -3.50
CA THR A 372 4.27 24.55 -3.64
C THR A 372 4.82 23.77 -4.83
N VAL A 373 5.10 22.49 -4.63
CA VAL A 373 5.50 21.58 -5.71
C VAL A 373 4.24 21.24 -6.50
N ASP A 374 4.09 21.85 -7.66
CA ASP A 374 3.00 21.51 -8.57
C ASP A 374 3.36 20.29 -9.41
N VAL A 375 2.41 19.39 -9.53
CA VAL A 375 2.53 18.15 -10.28
C VAL A 375 1.49 18.20 -11.39
N SER A 376 1.93 18.19 -12.64
CA SER A 376 1.02 18.21 -13.79
C SER A 376 0.13 16.96 -13.88
N ASP A 377 -1.19 17.14 -13.96
CA ASP A 377 -2.15 16.04 -14.20
C ASP A 377 -1.90 15.32 -15.52
N LEU A 378 -1.44 16.04 -16.55
CA LEU A 378 -1.09 15.44 -17.84
C LEU A 378 0.09 14.48 -17.67
N ARG A 379 1.12 14.87 -16.90
CA ARG A 379 2.27 14.00 -16.66
C ARG A 379 1.88 12.77 -15.84
N CYS A 380 1.02 12.94 -14.83
CA CYS A 380 0.45 11.81 -14.10
C CYS A 380 -0.30 10.83 -15.02
N LEU A 381 -1.16 11.34 -15.90
CA LEU A 381 -1.89 10.50 -16.85
C LEU A 381 -0.96 9.77 -17.81
N LEU A 382 0.01 10.48 -18.40
CA LEU A 382 0.96 9.91 -19.37
C LEU A 382 1.81 8.81 -18.74
N VAL A 383 2.31 8.99 -17.51
CA VAL A 383 3.12 7.95 -16.86
C VAL A 383 2.30 6.69 -16.60
N GLN A 384 1.02 6.81 -16.23
CA GLN A 384 0.14 5.64 -16.07
C GLN A 384 -0.08 4.90 -17.41
N ILE A 385 -0.29 5.64 -18.51
CA ILE A 385 -0.43 5.06 -19.86
C ILE A 385 0.84 4.32 -20.25
N VAL A 386 2.02 4.91 -20.03
CA VAL A 386 3.32 4.29 -20.33
C VAL A 386 3.49 2.98 -19.57
N TRP A 387 3.20 2.96 -18.27
CA TRP A 387 3.31 1.75 -17.45
C TRP A 387 2.33 0.65 -17.88
N LEU A 388 1.09 1.00 -18.17
CA LEU A 388 0.11 0.05 -18.69
C LEU A 388 0.53 -0.50 -20.07
N ALA A 389 1.07 0.34 -20.94
CA ALA A 389 1.57 -0.07 -22.25
C ALA A 389 2.81 -0.99 -22.13
N LEU A 390 3.78 -0.66 -21.28
CA LEU A 390 4.96 -1.50 -21.02
C LEU A 390 4.56 -2.84 -20.40
N PHE A 391 3.69 -2.82 -19.40
CA PHE A 391 3.16 -4.04 -18.79
C PHE A 391 2.46 -4.91 -19.84
N TYR A 392 1.61 -4.31 -20.67
CA TYR A 392 0.92 -5.01 -21.75
C TYR A 392 1.90 -5.61 -22.78
N PHE A 393 2.91 -4.85 -23.18
CA PHE A 393 3.95 -5.31 -24.09
C PHE A 393 4.67 -6.53 -23.52
N HIS A 394 5.17 -6.46 -22.29
CA HIS A 394 5.84 -7.58 -21.64
C HIS A 394 4.92 -8.77 -21.41
N PHE A 395 3.67 -8.51 -21.04
CA PHE A 395 2.67 -9.55 -20.85
C PHE A 395 2.44 -10.34 -22.14
N ASN A 396 2.33 -9.68 -23.29
CA ASN A 396 2.07 -10.37 -24.55
C ASN A 396 3.29 -11.03 -25.17
N MET A 397 4.47 -10.41 -25.05
CA MET A 397 5.69 -10.97 -25.63
C MET A 397 6.25 -12.15 -24.83
N TRP A 398 6.14 -12.09 -23.50
CA TRP A 398 6.85 -13.03 -22.62
C TRP A 398 5.88 -13.84 -21.78
N ILE A 399 5.03 -13.18 -21.00
CA ILE A 399 4.20 -13.86 -19.98
C ILE A 399 3.16 -14.78 -20.64
N ARG A 400 2.49 -14.31 -21.69
CA ARG A 400 1.41 -15.01 -22.40
C ARG A 400 1.87 -16.23 -23.21
N PRO A 401 3.02 -16.21 -23.94
CA PRO A 401 3.55 -17.41 -24.58
C PRO A 401 4.03 -18.46 -23.58
N MET A 402 4.59 -18.05 -22.43
CA MET A 402 5.05 -18.96 -21.37
C MET A 402 3.89 -19.76 -20.74
N GLN A 403 2.71 -19.15 -20.61
CA GLN A 403 1.50 -19.83 -20.13
C GLN A 403 0.96 -20.92 -21.08
N LYS A 404 1.37 -20.93 -22.36
CA LYS A 404 0.87 -21.88 -23.36
C LYS A 404 1.77 -23.10 -23.59
N LYS A 405 3.06 -23.04 -23.24
CA LYS A 405 4.04 -24.09 -23.56
C LYS A 405 4.49 -24.92 -22.34
N GLY A 406 3.97 -24.62 -21.14
CA GLY A 406 4.60 -25.07 -19.89
C GLY A 406 5.91 -24.30 -19.66
N PRO A 407 6.31 -24.05 -18.39
CA PRO A 407 7.46 -23.20 -18.14
C PRO A 407 8.76 -23.89 -18.57
N PRO A 408 9.67 -23.24 -19.33
CA PRO A 408 11.03 -23.73 -19.50
C PRO A 408 11.80 -23.51 -18.18
N VAL A 409 12.28 -24.63 -17.63
CA VAL A 409 12.95 -24.81 -16.33
C VAL A 409 14.12 -23.84 -16.05
N HIS A 410 14.72 -23.23 -17.08
CA HIS A 410 15.93 -22.42 -16.94
C HIS A 410 15.69 -20.92 -16.70
N TRP A 411 14.51 -20.37 -17.00
CA TRP A 411 14.23 -18.93 -16.78
C TRP A 411 13.53 -18.61 -15.46
N MET A 412 12.80 -19.56 -14.88
CA MET A 412 12.31 -19.42 -13.50
C MET A 412 13.47 -19.21 -12.54
N GLN A 413 14.61 -19.87 -12.73
CA GLN A 413 15.84 -19.63 -11.96
C GLN A 413 16.37 -18.18 -12.06
N MET A 414 16.07 -17.44 -13.15
CA MET A 414 16.40 -16.01 -13.26
C MET A 414 15.38 -15.07 -12.57
N LEU A 415 14.10 -15.47 -12.49
CA LEU A 415 13.06 -14.77 -11.71
C LEU A 415 13.12 -15.12 -10.20
N PHE A 416 13.75 -16.25 -9.85
CA PHE A 416 13.96 -16.73 -8.48
C PHE A 416 14.90 -15.86 -7.63
N ILE A 417 15.54 -14.83 -8.19
CA ILE A 417 16.19 -13.76 -7.41
C ILE A 417 15.14 -12.85 -6.71
N THR A 418 13.85 -13.04 -6.97
CA THR A 418 12.75 -12.29 -6.33
C THR A 418 11.67 -13.17 -5.71
N GLY A 419 12.06 -14.21 -4.96
CA GLY A 419 11.14 -14.98 -4.10
C GLY A 419 10.30 -14.10 -3.14
N HIS A 420 10.80 -12.91 -2.79
CA HIS A 420 10.15 -12.01 -1.84
C HIS A 420 8.93 -11.26 -2.36
N VAL A 421 8.73 -11.15 -3.68
CA VAL A 421 7.57 -10.41 -4.24
C VAL A 421 6.26 -11.16 -3.99
N LEU A 422 6.29 -12.49 -4.04
CA LEU A 422 5.13 -13.34 -3.79
C LEU A 422 4.83 -13.50 -2.29
N ASP A 423 5.87 -13.55 -1.45
CA ASP A 423 5.71 -13.49 0.01
C ASP A 423 5.06 -12.18 0.45
N THR A 424 5.41 -11.07 -0.19
CA THR A 424 4.85 -9.74 0.11
C THR A 424 3.38 -9.65 -0.30
N LEU A 425 3.00 -10.22 -1.45
CA LEU A 425 1.60 -10.32 -1.88
C LEU A 425 0.80 -11.24 -0.95
N SER A 426 1.39 -12.34 -0.46
CA SER A 426 0.78 -13.23 0.53
C SER A 426 0.63 -12.55 1.90
N ILE A 427 1.59 -11.73 2.34
CA ILE A 427 1.54 -10.98 3.59
C ILE A 427 0.54 -9.82 3.52
N VAL A 428 0.46 -9.11 2.39
CA VAL A 428 -0.51 -8.02 2.17
C VAL A 428 -1.94 -8.58 2.07
N CYS A 429 -2.15 -9.70 1.37
CA CYS A 429 -3.44 -10.38 1.34
C CYS A 429 -3.82 -11.01 2.69
N SER A 430 -2.87 -11.61 3.41
CA SER A 430 -3.08 -12.11 4.77
C SER A 430 -3.48 -10.98 5.74
N LYS A 431 -2.84 -9.80 5.64
CA LYS A 431 -3.18 -8.63 6.45
C LYS A 431 -4.48 -7.92 6.04
N CYS A 432 -4.84 -7.92 4.76
CA CYS A 432 -6.13 -7.40 4.29
C CYS A 432 -7.28 -8.35 4.66
N PHE A 433 -7.05 -9.66 4.67
CA PHE A 433 -8.02 -10.65 5.16
C PHE A 433 -8.16 -10.59 6.70
N GLN A 434 -7.07 -10.28 7.42
CA GLN A 434 -7.13 -9.97 8.84
C GLN A 434 -7.94 -8.70 9.16
N LEU A 435 -8.06 -7.74 8.23
CA LEU A 435 -8.90 -6.55 8.40
C LEU A 435 -10.40 -6.88 8.35
N ALA A 436 -10.81 -7.82 7.49
CA ALA A 436 -12.19 -8.33 7.48
C ALA A 436 -12.49 -9.20 8.71
N HIS A 437 -11.52 -10.00 9.16
CA HIS A 437 -11.62 -10.79 10.38
C HIS A 437 -11.58 -9.93 11.67
N TRP A 438 -10.93 -8.76 11.61
CA TRP A 438 -10.92 -7.75 12.69
C TRP A 438 -12.26 -7.06 12.86
N MET A 439 -12.99 -6.83 11.77
CA MET A 439 -14.34 -6.24 11.80
C MET A 439 -15.38 -7.23 12.37
N ASP A 440 -15.20 -8.53 12.16
CA ASP A 440 -16.04 -9.60 12.71
C ASP A 440 -15.74 -9.92 14.20
N CYS A 441 -14.58 -9.51 14.70
CA CYS A 441 -14.14 -9.80 16.08
C CYS A 441 -14.51 -8.73 17.12
N LEU A 442 -15.24 -7.67 16.73
CA LEU A 442 -15.55 -6.56 17.64
C LEU A 442 -16.61 -6.88 18.72
N ASP A 443 -17.20 -8.09 18.72
CA ASP A 443 -18.34 -8.41 19.60
C ASP A 443 -18.19 -9.68 20.46
N LYS A 444 -16.97 -10.17 20.70
CA LYS A 444 -16.73 -11.27 21.67
C LYS A 444 -15.58 -10.93 22.61
N GLN A 445 -15.80 -11.06 23.93
CA GLN A 445 -14.75 -10.95 24.97
C GLN A 445 -13.52 -11.78 24.57
N GLN A 446 -12.42 -11.11 24.23
CA GLN A 446 -11.25 -11.74 23.63
C GLN A 446 -10.33 -12.33 24.71
N THR A 447 -10.08 -13.65 24.65
CA THR A 447 -9.03 -14.31 25.44
C THR A 447 -7.70 -14.23 24.70
N LEU A 448 -6.69 -13.61 25.31
CA LEU A 448 -5.36 -13.36 24.74
C LEU A 448 -4.33 -14.38 25.26
N ARG A 449 -3.26 -14.62 24.48
CA ARG A 449 -2.13 -15.46 24.90
C ARG A 449 -0.91 -14.57 25.17
N PRO A 450 -0.38 -14.54 26.40
CA PRO A 450 0.78 -13.71 26.75
C PRO A 450 2.09 -14.35 26.28
N PHE A 451 3.18 -13.56 26.25
CA PHE A 451 4.53 -14.14 26.16
C PHE A 451 4.88 -14.83 27.48
N VAL A 452 5.43 -16.04 27.40
CA VAL A 452 5.83 -16.84 28.55
C VAL A 452 7.31 -17.20 28.40
N TYR A 453 8.11 -16.87 29.40
CA TYR A 453 9.51 -17.24 29.50
C TYR A 453 9.66 -18.41 30.47
N TRP A 454 10.52 -19.37 30.15
CA TRP A 454 10.73 -20.54 30.99
C TRP A 454 12.21 -20.87 31.22
N ALA A 455 12.51 -21.39 32.40
CA ALA A 455 13.80 -22.00 32.76
C ALA A 455 13.55 -23.25 33.62
N GLN A 456 14.57 -24.08 33.83
CA GLN A 456 14.48 -25.26 34.69
C GLN A 456 15.78 -25.50 35.43
N ASP A 457 15.69 -26.18 36.57
CA ASP A 457 16.80 -26.85 37.25
C ASP A 457 16.46 -28.34 37.44
N SER A 458 17.22 -29.07 38.25
CA SER A 458 16.96 -30.50 38.52
C SER A 458 15.65 -30.74 39.28
N GLY A 459 15.16 -29.78 40.08
CA GLY A 459 13.96 -29.92 40.92
C GLY A 459 12.73 -29.13 40.49
N HIS A 460 12.89 -28.08 39.68
CA HIS A 460 11.85 -27.08 39.42
C HIS A 460 11.81 -26.60 37.96
N ILE A 461 10.67 -26.05 37.59
CA ILE A 461 10.44 -25.29 36.35
C ILE A 461 10.01 -23.89 36.75
N TYR A 462 10.63 -22.87 36.17
CA TYR A 462 10.31 -21.47 36.38
C TYR A 462 9.56 -20.93 35.18
N LEU A 463 8.43 -20.26 35.39
CA LEU A 463 7.61 -19.66 34.35
C LEU A 463 7.35 -18.18 34.66
N LYS A 464 7.57 -17.31 33.67
CA LYS A 464 7.41 -15.87 33.75
C LYS A 464 6.50 -15.38 32.62
N VAL A 465 5.35 -14.84 32.97
CA VAL A 465 4.26 -14.49 32.05
C VAL A 465 4.14 -12.97 31.96
N ASP A 466 4.27 -12.40 30.76
CA ASP A 466 4.12 -10.97 30.52
C ASP A 466 2.63 -10.55 30.49
N VAL A 467 2.09 -10.16 31.65
CA VAL A 467 0.73 -9.61 31.82
C VAL A 467 0.79 -8.32 32.63
N LYS A 468 0.42 -7.20 32.01
CA LYS A 468 0.42 -5.89 32.67
C LYS A 468 -0.80 -5.75 33.60
N GLY A 469 -0.53 -5.50 34.88
CA GLY A 469 -1.54 -5.32 35.92
C GLY A 469 -2.37 -6.58 36.18
N GLY A 470 -1.72 -7.76 36.19
CA GLY A 470 -2.37 -9.05 36.37
C GLY A 470 -3.26 -9.12 37.61
N LYS A 471 -4.55 -9.40 37.42
CA LYS A 471 -5.57 -9.67 38.44
C LYS A 471 -6.12 -11.08 38.27
N ASP A 472 -6.68 -11.65 39.34
CA ASP A 472 -7.28 -13.00 39.37
C ASP A 472 -6.37 -14.06 38.71
N VAL A 473 -5.13 -14.13 39.18
CA VAL A 473 -4.14 -15.10 38.71
C VAL A 473 -4.55 -16.48 39.20
N ASP A 474 -4.87 -17.36 38.25
CA ASP A 474 -5.21 -18.76 38.49
C ASP A 474 -4.22 -19.67 37.74
N VAL A 475 -3.57 -20.56 38.48
CA VAL A 475 -2.59 -21.52 37.96
C VAL A 475 -2.99 -22.91 38.43
N LEU A 476 -3.38 -23.76 37.48
CA LEU A 476 -3.88 -25.10 37.75
C LEU A 476 -2.98 -26.14 37.08
N VAL A 477 -2.54 -27.13 37.84
CA VAL A 477 -1.88 -28.31 37.30
C VAL A 477 -2.96 -29.35 37.00
N LEU A 478 -2.99 -29.83 35.76
CA LEU A 478 -4.02 -30.72 35.24
C LEU A 478 -3.38 -32.03 34.74
N ASP A 479 -4.23 -33.01 34.43
CA ASP A 479 -3.84 -34.31 33.87
C ASP A 479 -2.81 -35.08 34.72
N GLY A 480 -2.95 -35.04 36.06
CA GLY A 480 -2.06 -35.72 36.99
C GLY A 480 -0.61 -35.22 36.93
N GLY A 481 -0.42 -33.91 36.78
CA GLY A 481 0.91 -33.29 36.70
C GLY A 481 1.45 -33.06 35.29
N ARG A 482 0.73 -33.46 34.24
CA ARG A 482 1.25 -33.45 32.86
C ARG A 482 0.86 -32.21 32.05
N SER A 483 0.02 -31.33 32.56
CA SER A 483 -0.17 -30.01 31.95
C SER A 483 -0.38 -28.92 32.99
N VAL A 484 -0.01 -27.69 32.64
CA VAL A 484 -0.29 -26.51 33.47
C VAL A 484 -1.18 -25.54 32.69
N GLN A 485 -2.23 -25.06 33.33
CA GLN A 485 -3.13 -24.05 32.82
C GLN A 485 -2.97 -22.76 33.62
N PHE A 486 -2.85 -21.65 32.92
CA PHE A 486 -2.74 -20.31 33.48
C PHE A 486 -3.92 -19.46 33.01
N SER A 487 -4.50 -18.65 33.89
CA SER A 487 -5.37 -17.54 33.50
C SER A 487 -5.23 -16.32 34.40
N SER A 488 -5.40 -15.12 33.84
CA SER A 488 -5.36 -13.84 34.58
C SER A 488 -5.99 -12.74 33.74
N PHE A 489 -6.51 -11.67 34.35
CA PHE A 489 -6.96 -10.47 33.66
C PHE A 489 -5.87 -9.39 33.65
N GLY A 490 -5.69 -8.70 32.51
CA GLY A 490 -4.70 -7.63 32.41
C GLY A 490 -4.92 -6.69 31.22
N LEU A 491 -4.09 -5.65 31.14
CA LEU A 491 -4.19 -4.62 30.09
C LEU A 491 -3.35 -4.99 28.85
N PRO A 492 -3.93 -5.06 27.64
CA PRO A 492 -3.18 -5.17 26.41
C PRO A 492 -2.32 -3.93 26.15
N SER A 493 -1.14 -4.09 25.54
CA SER A 493 -0.21 -2.97 25.31
C SER A 493 -0.78 -1.81 24.46
N ASN A 494 -1.90 -2.03 23.75
CA ASN A 494 -2.55 -1.05 22.85
C ASN A 494 -4.02 -0.74 23.22
N SER A 495 -4.51 -1.12 24.41
CA SER A 495 -5.91 -0.93 24.81
C SER A 495 -6.03 -0.46 26.27
N GLN A 496 -7.04 0.35 26.57
CA GLN A 496 -7.42 0.73 27.94
C GLN A 496 -8.44 -0.24 28.58
N LYS A 497 -8.91 -1.25 27.83
CA LYS A 497 -9.89 -2.24 28.32
C LYS A 497 -9.17 -3.50 28.80
N GLU A 498 -9.46 -3.95 30.02
CA GLU A 498 -8.95 -5.22 30.57
C GLU A 498 -9.43 -6.41 29.72
N CYS A 499 -8.54 -7.38 29.46
CA CYS A 499 -8.82 -8.59 28.70
C CYS A 499 -8.33 -9.83 29.48
N LYS A 500 -8.93 -10.99 29.22
CA LYS A 500 -8.53 -12.25 29.84
C LYS A 500 -7.31 -12.82 29.11
N TYR A 501 -6.24 -13.14 29.83
CA TYR A 501 -5.11 -13.92 29.35
C TYR A 501 -5.25 -15.37 29.80
N ALA A 502 -5.03 -16.34 28.90
CA ALA A 502 -4.99 -17.75 29.28
C ALA A 502 -4.13 -18.60 28.36
N PHE A 503 -3.47 -19.62 28.91
CA PHE A 503 -2.78 -20.66 28.13
C PHE A 503 -2.81 -22.02 28.86
N ARG A 504 -2.60 -23.10 28.10
CA ARG A 504 -2.38 -24.45 28.63
C ARG A 504 -1.10 -25.01 28.02
N LEU A 505 -0.22 -25.54 28.85
CA LEU A 505 1.11 -25.99 28.49
C LEU A 505 1.25 -27.49 28.82
N PRO A 506 1.33 -28.37 27.82
CA PRO A 506 1.60 -29.80 28.03
C PRO A 506 3.08 -30.01 28.39
N LEU A 507 3.35 -30.62 29.53
CA LEU A 507 4.69 -30.77 30.09
C LEU A 507 5.36 -32.07 29.60
N TYR A 508 6.70 -32.09 29.61
CA TYR A 508 7.52 -33.25 29.25
C TYR A 508 7.26 -34.45 30.17
N ASP A 509 7.22 -34.18 31.49
CA ASP A 509 6.93 -35.17 32.52
C ASP A 509 6.10 -34.55 33.66
N ALA A 510 5.68 -35.37 34.62
CA ALA A 510 4.79 -34.94 35.70
C ALA A 510 5.45 -33.94 36.67
N VAL A 511 4.69 -32.93 37.07
CA VAL A 511 4.99 -32.01 38.18
C VAL A 511 4.04 -32.26 39.35
N GLN A 512 4.43 -31.82 40.55
CA GLN A 512 3.59 -31.85 41.73
C GLN A 512 2.37 -30.91 41.55
N GLU A 513 1.24 -31.25 42.15
CA GLU A 513 -0.04 -30.56 41.94
C GLU A 513 -0.13 -29.18 42.60
N SER A 514 0.88 -28.75 43.36
CA SER A 514 0.93 -27.48 44.06
C SER A 514 1.86 -26.47 43.36
N PRO A 515 1.37 -25.68 42.38
CA PRO A 515 2.15 -24.60 41.78
C PRO A 515 2.35 -23.45 42.77
N GLU A 516 3.54 -22.85 42.78
CA GLU A 516 3.85 -21.74 43.69
C GLU A 516 4.00 -20.44 42.90
N VAL A 517 3.07 -19.51 43.07
CA VAL A 517 3.16 -18.16 42.50
C VAL A 517 4.17 -17.36 43.31
N THR A 518 5.30 -17.04 42.69
CA THR A 518 6.46 -16.43 43.37
C THR A 518 6.40 -14.90 43.33
N ARG A 519 5.80 -14.31 42.28
CA ARG A 519 5.71 -12.86 42.13
C ARG A 519 4.56 -12.45 41.21
N VAL A 520 3.81 -11.42 41.61
CA VAL A 520 2.90 -10.67 40.72
C VAL A 520 3.31 -9.21 40.79
N ASP A 521 3.73 -8.64 39.66
CA ASP A 521 4.06 -7.22 39.58
C ASP A 521 3.23 -6.49 38.51
N ALA A 522 3.45 -5.18 38.34
CA ALA A 522 2.69 -4.36 37.40
C ALA A 522 2.85 -4.77 35.92
N LEU A 523 3.82 -5.62 35.59
CA LEU A 523 4.22 -5.99 34.23
C LEU A 523 4.20 -7.51 33.97
N ARG A 524 4.29 -8.36 35.00
CA ARG A 524 4.43 -9.83 34.86
C ARG A 524 3.90 -10.62 36.06
N VAL A 525 3.67 -11.90 35.79
CA VAL A 525 3.36 -12.94 36.79
C VAL A 525 4.42 -14.04 36.69
N GLU A 526 5.08 -14.37 37.80
CA GLU A 526 6.08 -15.45 37.89
C GLU A 526 5.60 -16.55 38.83
N PHE A 527 5.68 -17.80 38.38
CA PHE A 527 5.35 -18.98 39.18
C PHE A 527 6.32 -20.12 38.90
N ARG A 528 6.47 -21.04 39.86
CA ARG A 528 7.30 -22.23 39.73
C ARG A 528 6.50 -23.51 39.93
N LEU A 529 6.95 -24.57 39.27
CA LEU A 529 6.41 -25.92 39.36
C LEU A 529 7.50 -26.86 39.87
N SER A 530 7.20 -27.68 40.89
CA SER A 530 8.12 -28.69 41.41
C SER A 530 7.99 -29.98 40.59
N LYS A 531 9.10 -30.52 40.08
CA LYS A 531 9.09 -31.77 39.31
C LYS A 531 8.75 -32.96 40.22
N ALA A 532 7.99 -33.93 39.70
CA ALA A 532 7.66 -35.12 40.48
C ALA A 532 8.89 -36.03 40.71
N ALA A 533 9.79 -36.07 39.72
CA ALA A 533 11.10 -36.73 39.81
C ALA A 533 12.22 -35.71 39.55
N PRO A 534 13.22 -35.58 40.43
CA PRO A 534 14.37 -34.72 40.20
C PRO A 534 15.16 -35.18 38.97
N ALA A 535 15.09 -34.42 37.89
CA ALA A 535 15.77 -34.71 36.63
C ALA A 535 15.83 -33.46 35.75
N PHE A 536 16.94 -33.26 35.05
CA PHE A 536 17.06 -32.22 34.03
C PHE A 536 16.41 -32.67 32.71
N TRP A 537 15.51 -31.86 32.14
CA TRP A 537 14.78 -32.22 30.91
C TRP A 537 15.51 -31.67 29.69
N GLY A 538 16.50 -32.42 29.19
CA GLY A 538 17.40 -31.97 28.11
C GLY A 538 16.73 -31.65 26.77
N ASN A 539 15.56 -32.21 26.49
CA ASN A 539 14.79 -31.91 25.28
C ASN A 539 13.79 -30.75 25.45
N GLY A 540 13.81 -30.05 26.60
CA GLY A 540 12.90 -28.96 26.94
C GLY A 540 11.68 -29.38 27.77
N ILE A 541 10.88 -28.40 28.20
CA ILE A 541 9.77 -28.63 29.15
C ILE A 541 8.46 -29.15 28.54
N LEU A 542 8.41 -29.30 27.22
CA LEU A 542 7.19 -29.71 26.52
C LEU A 542 7.17 -31.21 26.23
N SER A 543 5.98 -31.79 26.17
CA SER A 543 5.79 -33.17 25.68
C SER A 543 6.26 -33.32 24.23
N ARG A 544 6.62 -34.54 23.81
CA ARG A 544 7.12 -34.81 22.45
C ARG A 544 6.16 -34.37 21.34
N ASP A 545 4.85 -34.46 21.58
CA ASP A 545 3.83 -34.03 20.62
C ASP A 545 3.66 -32.50 20.61
N ALA A 546 3.81 -31.85 21.77
CA ALA A 546 3.79 -30.39 21.88
C ALA A 546 5.06 -29.73 21.32
N GLN A 547 6.22 -30.40 21.36
CA GLN A 547 7.46 -29.92 20.74
C GLN A 547 7.34 -29.76 19.22
N LYS A 548 6.53 -30.59 18.55
CA LYS A 548 6.25 -30.46 17.11
C LYS A 548 5.34 -29.28 16.78
N GLN A 549 4.64 -28.73 17.77
CA GLN A 549 3.75 -27.59 17.65
C GLN A 549 4.49 -26.35 18.18
N ALA A 550 5.40 -25.77 17.38
CA ALA A 550 6.20 -24.61 17.77
C ALA A 550 5.34 -23.48 18.36
N HIS A 551 5.42 -23.27 19.68
CA HIS A 551 4.67 -22.22 20.37
C HIS A 551 5.46 -20.91 20.33
N HIS A 552 5.23 -20.06 19.31
CA HIS A 552 5.90 -18.77 19.14
C HIS A 552 5.80 -17.79 20.34
N TRP A 553 4.92 -18.07 21.30
CA TRP A 553 4.71 -17.27 22.52
C TRP A 553 5.50 -17.79 23.73
N LEU A 554 6.11 -18.98 23.67
CA LEU A 554 6.94 -19.57 24.73
C LEU A 554 8.43 -19.36 24.41
N LYS A 555 9.21 -18.81 25.36
CA LYS A 555 10.61 -18.38 25.18
C LYS A 555 11.47 -18.86 26.35
N PHE A 556 12.78 -18.91 26.18
CA PHE A 556 13.70 -19.20 27.29
C PHE A 556 13.90 -17.98 28.20
N ASP A 557 13.98 -18.21 29.50
CA ASP A 557 14.36 -17.20 30.50
C ASP A 557 15.86 -17.31 30.82
N PHE A 558 16.66 -16.47 30.16
CA PHE A 558 18.12 -16.47 30.30
C PHE A 558 18.59 -15.99 31.69
N GLU A 559 17.77 -15.27 32.45
CA GLU A 559 18.15 -14.74 33.77
C GLU A 559 18.19 -15.83 34.85
N LYS A 560 17.44 -16.93 34.68
CA LYS A 560 17.31 -18.03 35.66
C LYS A 560 17.90 -19.36 35.16
N TRP A 561 18.66 -19.35 34.07
CA TRP A 561 19.27 -20.56 33.52
C TRP A 561 20.51 -20.96 34.32
N THR A 562 20.52 -22.17 34.87
CA THR A 562 21.70 -22.78 35.53
C THR A 562 22.19 -23.96 34.70
N ASP A 563 23.50 -24.05 34.47
CA ASP A 563 24.11 -25.20 33.81
C ASP A 563 23.92 -26.49 34.63
N ASP A 564 23.90 -27.62 33.92
CA ASP A 564 23.64 -28.98 34.42
C ASP A 564 24.59 -29.36 35.59
N PRO A 565 24.07 -29.79 36.77
CA PRO A 565 24.91 -30.22 37.89
C PRO A 565 25.67 -31.54 37.66
N ASP A 566 25.34 -32.32 36.60
CA ASP A 566 26.04 -33.58 36.29
C ASP A 566 27.28 -33.41 35.37
N ASP A 567 27.69 -32.18 35.04
CA ASP A 567 28.96 -31.94 34.35
C ASP A 567 30.15 -32.00 35.34
N GLN A 568 30.43 -33.20 35.86
CA GLN A 568 31.60 -33.50 36.71
C GLN A 568 32.95 -33.46 35.95
N SER A 569 33.02 -32.78 34.80
CA SER A 569 34.27 -32.54 34.07
C SER A 569 34.86 -31.15 34.28
N ALA A 570 34.22 -30.28 35.06
CA ALA A 570 34.67 -28.90 35.32
C ALA A 570 35.44 -28.73 36.66
N GLY A 571 36.14 -29.76 37.11
CA GLY A 571 37.23 -29.59 38.06
C GLY A 571 38.46 -29.09 37.32
N GLU A 572 38.84 -27.83 37.56
CA GLU A 572 39.97 -27.10 36.97
C GLU A 572 39.68 -26.37 35.64
N GLU A 573 39.15 -25.15 35.72
CA GLU A 573 39.60 -23.98 34.93
C GLU A 573 38.69 -22.76 35.22
N ALA A 574 38.88 -22.14 36.38
CA ALA A 574 38.12 -20.98 36.84
C ALA A 574 38.47 -19.66 36.12
N ASN A 575 38.80 -19.68 34.82
CA ASN A 575 39.16 -18.46 34.07
C ASN A 575 38.61 -18.37 32.63
N ASN A 576 37.73 -19.29 32.21
CA ASN A 576 37.21 -19.35 30.82
C ASN A 576 35.67 -19.36 30.70
N GLY A 577 34.94 -18.96 31.75
CA GLY A 577 33.47 -19.00 31.79
C GLY A 577 32.76 -18.21 30.69
N ASP A 578 33.33 -17.07 30.27
CA ASP A 578 32.71 -16.19 29.26
C ASP A 578 32.79 -16.78 27.84
N LYS A 579 33.87 -17.52 27.54
CA LYS A 579 34.06 -18.15 26.21
C LYS A 579 33.19 -19.38 26.00
N SER A 580 32.92 -20.17 27.04
CA SER A 580 32.09 -21.38 26.95
C SER A 580 30.63 -21.05 26.68
N ALA A 581 30.08 -20.05 27.39
CA ALA A 581 28.72 -19.57 27.19
C ALA A 581 28.53 -18.93 25.80
N GLU A 582 29.51 -18.14 25.35
CA GLU A 582 29.46 -17.50 24.02
C GLU A 582 29.63 -18.53 22.89
N LEU A 583 30.44 -19.57 23.08
CA LEU A 583 30.58 -20.67 22.12
C LEU A 583 29.29 -21.48 21.99
N LYS A 584 28.63 -21.82 23.10
CA LYS A 584 27.33 -22.53 23.11
C LYS A 584 26.23 -21.68 22.48
N LYS A 585 26.21 -20.36 22.76
CA LYS A 585 25.30 -19.39 22.12
C LYS A 585 25.51 -19.30 20.60
N ASN A 586 26.76 -19.32 20.14
CA ASN A 586 27.10 -19.29 18.71
C ASN A 586 26.71 -20.60 18.02
N GLN A 587 26.92 -21.75 18.64
CA GLN A 587 26.48 -23.05 18.12
C GLN A 587 24.95 -23.16 18.05
N TYR A 588 24.23 -22.64 19.05
CA TYR A 588 22.77 -22.56 19.01
C TYR A 588 22.28 -21.62 17.91
N MET A 589 22.90 -20.45 17.75
CA MET A 589 22.53 -19.53 16.66
C MET A 589 22.81 -20.12 15.28
N GLU A 590 23.89 -20.86 15.10
CA GLU A 590 24.13 -21.60 13.85
C GLU A 590 23.06 -22.68 13.60
N ARG A 591 22.65 -23.41 14.65
CA ARG A 591 21.62 -24.46 14.53
C ARG A 591 20.24 -23.87 14.24
N LEU A 592 19.88 -22.78 14.91
CA LEU A 592 18.65 -22.00 14.68
C LEU A 592 18.65 -21.35 13.29
N MET A 593 19.78 -20.82 12.82
CA MET A 593 19.92 -20.26 11.46
C MET A 593 19.76 -21.36 10.41
N ARG A 594 20.30 -22.57 10.62
CA ARG A 594 20.07 -23.71 9.71
C ARG A 594 18.61 -24.20 9.72
N GLU A 595 17.95 -24.22 10.87
CA GLU A 595 16.53 -24.57 10.97
C GLU A 595 15.64 -23.50 10.32
N LEU A 596 15.98 -22.22 10.47
CA LEU A 596 15.32 -21.10 9.77
C LEU A 596 15.56 -21.14 8.26
N ASP A 597 16.78 -21.45 7.80
CA ASP A 597 17.09 -21.63 6.37
C ASP A 597 16.32 -22.83 5.79
N LEU A 598 16.17 -23.93 6.55
CA LEU A 598 15.38 -25.11 6.17
C LEU A 598 13.86 -24.83 6.16
N GLU A 599 13.36 -23.95 7.03
CA GLU A 599 11.97 -23.44 6.95
C GLU A 599 11.79 -22.46 5.79
N GLN A 600 12.81 -21.70 5.44
CA GLN A 600 12.80 -20.80 4.27
C GLN A 600 12.73 -21.58 2.96
N ASP A 601 13.39 -22.75 2.87
CA ASP A 601 13.28 -23.68 1.75
C ASP A 601 11.91 -24.38 1.68
N LYS A 602 11.23 -24.60 2.82
CA LYS A 602 9.83 -25.08 2.85
C LYS A 602 8.80 -24.00 2.50
N LEU A 603 9.18 -22.73 2.61
CA LEU A 603 8.37 -21.57 2.21
C LEU A 603 8.48 -21.24 0.71
N VAL A 604 9.33 -21.96 -0.03
CA VAL A 604 9.27 -21.97 -1.50
C VAL A 604 7.99 -22.69 -1.91
N LEU A 605 6.89 -21.93 -1.97
CA LEU A 605 5.61 -22.38 -2.49
C LEU A 605 5.86 -23.07 -3.82
N SER A 606 5.32 -24.28 -3.98
CA SER A 606 5.40 -24.98 -5.26
C SER A 606 4.85 -24.09 -6.36
N GLU A 607 5.42 -24.13 -7.56
CA GLU A 607 4.96 -23.31 -8.69
C GLU A 607 3.44 -23.47 -8.94
N GLN A 608 2.89 -24.64 -8.61
CA GLN A 608 1.46 -24.94 -8.68
C GLN A 608 0.64 -24.19 -7.62
N GLU A 609 1.12 -24.09 -6.37
CA GLU A 609 0.46 -23.32 -5.30
C GLU A 609 0.53 -21.81 -5.54
N ILE A 610 1.64 -21.30 -6.08
CA ILE A 610 1.77 -19.89 -6.49
C ILE A 610 0.72 -19.58 -7.56
N MET A 611 0.65 -20.40 -8.60
CA MET A 611 -0.32 -20.22 -9.67
C MET A 611 -1.77 -20.35 -9.18
N GLN A 612 -2.05 -21.25 -8.24
CA GLN A 612 -3.36 -21.33 -7.60
C GLN A 612 -3.69 -20.06 -6.81
N ARG A 613 -2.77 -19.54 -5.99
CA ARG A 613 -2.99 -18.29 -5.23
C ARG A 613 -3.19 -17.09 -6.15
N VAL A 614 -2.38 -16.96 -7.20
CA VAL A 614 -2.53 -15.90 -8.21
C VAL A 614 -3.88 -16.00 -8.94
N ASN A 615 -4.31 -17.21 -9.31
CA ASN A 615 -5.62 -17.44 -9.92
C ASN A 615 -6.77 -17.11 -8.96
N MET A 616 -6.62 -17.42 -7.67
CA MET A 616 -7.59 -17.01 -6.65
C MET A 616 -7.66 -15.48 -6.55
N LEU A 617 -6.52 -14.77 -6.56
CA LEU A 617 -6.50 -13.31 -6.51
C LEU A 617 -7.17 -12.67 -7.72
N PHE A 618 -6.89 -13.16 -8.93
CA PHE A 618 -7.58 -12.69 -10.13
C PHE A 618 -9.08 -12.99 -10.10
N SER A 619 -9.47 -14.15 -9.58
CA SER A 619 -10.89 -14.52 -9.44
C SER A 619 -11.59 -13.63 -8.41
N SER A 620 -10.95 -13.34 -7.27
CA SER A 620 -11.45 -12.40 -6.25
C SER A 620 -11.54 -10.98 -6.77
N TYR A 621 -10.53 -10.49 -7.51
CA TYR A 621 -10.57 -9.18 -8.16
C TYR A 621 -11.75 -9.08 -9.14
N LEU A 622 -11.89 -10.05 -10.05
CA LEU A 622 -12.98 -10.06 -11.02
C LEU A 622 -14.33 -10.15 -10.31
N PHE A 623 -14.44 -10.95 -9.25
CA PHE A 623 -15.66 -11.03 -8.44
C PHE A 623 -16.04 -9.67 -7.84
N LEU A 624 -15.10 -9.01 -7.15
CA LEU A 624 -15.31 -7.69 -6.53
C LEU A 624 -15.63 -6.62 -7.56
N TYR A 625 -14.94 -6.61 -8.69
CA TYR A 625 -15.22 -5.70 -9.80
C TYR A 625 -16.65 -5.89 -10.33
N ASN A 626 -17.06 -7.13 -10.62
CA ASN A 626 -18.41 -7.40 -11.13
C ASN A 626 -19.49 -7.05 -10.11
N ILE A 627 -19.29 -7.34 -8.83
CA ILE A 627 -20.23 -6.92 -7.77
C ILE A 627 -20.27 -5.40 -7.62
N GLY A 628 -19.12 -4.72 -7.65
CA GLY A 628 -19.05 -3.26 -7.60
C GLY A 628 -19.79 -2.61 -8.78
N MET A 629 -19.60 -3.12 -10.00
CA MET A 629 -20.31 -2.65 -11.18
C MET A 629 -21.82 -2.90 -11.10
N PHE A 630 -22.24 -4.05 -10.55
CA PHE A 630 -23.64 -4.34 -10.29
C PHE A 630 -24.23 -3.33 -9.29
N ILE A 631 -23.62 -3.14 -8.13
CA ILE A 631 -24.10 -2.22 -7.10
C ILE A 631 -24.20 -0.80 -7.65
N PHE A 632 -23.17 -0.34 -8.37
CA PHE A 632 -23.13 1.03 -8.88
C PHE A 632 -24.19 1.28 -9.95
N THR A 633 -24.39 0.34 -10.89
CA THR A 633 -25.45 0.46 -11.91
C THR A 633 -26.85 0.28 -11.31
N PHE A 634 -27.00 -0.58 -10.31
CA PHE A 634 -28.26 -0.78 -9.59
C PHE A 634 -28.67 0.48 -8.82
N TYR A 635 -27.72 1.13 -8.13
CA TYR A 635 -27.96 2.39 -7.45
C TYR A 635 -28.44 3.48 -8.41
N ILE A 636 -27.75 3.66 -9.54
CA ILE A 636 -28.14 4.66 -10.57
C ILE A 636 -29.55 4.34 -11.09
N LEU A 637 -29.84 3.07 -11.37
CA LEU A 637 -31.16 2.63 -11.84
C LEU A 637 -32.26 2.95 -10.81
N CYS A 638 -32.07 2.59 -9.54
CA CYS A 638 -33.04 2.89 -8.48
C CYS A 638 -33.21 4.39 -8.26
N SER A 639 -32.13 5.17 -8.30
CA SER A 639 -32.17 6.64 -8.16
C SER A 639 -32.98 7.27 -9.30
N ILE A 640 -32.76 6.84 -10.54
CA ILE A 640 -33.53 7.32 -11.71
C ILE A 640 -35.00 6.93 -11.60
N LEU A 641 -35.30 5.68 -11.22
CA LEU A 641 -36.68 5.19 -11.09
C LEU A 641 -37.43 5.89 -9.95
N ALA A 642 -36.77 6.10 -8.80
CA ALA A 642 -37.34 6.85 -7.69
C ALA A 642 -37.66 8.29 -8.11
N ASN A 643 -36.73 8.98 -8.77
CA ASN A 643 -36.97 10.33 -9.26
C ASN A 643 -38.10 10.36 -10.33
N TYR A 644 -38.17 9.37 -11.21
CA TYR A 644 -39.24 9.25 -12.20
C TYR A 644 -40.63 9.10 -11.57
N VAL A 645 -40.74 8.39 -10.44
CA VAL A 645 -42.02 8.20 -9.72
C VAL A 645 -42.37 9.41 -8.85
N SER A 646 -41.37 10.06 -8.25
CA SER A 646 -41.58 11.17 -7.30
C SER A 646 -41.77 12.54 -7.95
N THR A 647 -41.36 12.71 -9.21
CA THR A 647 -41.35 14.02 -9.88
C THR A 647 -42.32 14.05 -11.06
N PRO A 648 -43.07 15.16 -11.28
CA PRO A 648 -43.88 15.33 -12.47
C PRO A 648 -43.08 15.10 -13.76
N ARG A 649 -43.67 14.42 -14.75
CA ARG A 649 -42.97 13.96 -15.95
C ARG A 649 -42.20 15.07 -16.70
N ALA A 650 -42.77 16.26 -16.80
CA ALA A 650 -42.14 17.39 -17.49
C ALA A 650 -40.87 17.87 -16.78
N GLU A 651 -40.93 18.01 -15.46
CA GLU A 651 -39.80 18.43 -14.61
C GLU A 651 -38.70 17.35 -14.56
N PHE A 652 -39.11 16.08 -14.46
CA PHE A 652 -38.18 14.95 -14.51
C PHE A 652 -37.37 14.97 -15.81
N LEU A 653 -38.02 15.05 -16.96
CA LEU A 653 -37.33 15.01 -18.26
C LEU A 653 -36.39 16.21 -18.44
N LEU A 654 -36.76 17.38 -17.94
CA LEU A 654 -35.91 18.58 -18.01
C LEU A 654 -34.59 18.43 -17.23
N GLY A 655 -34.65 17.86 -16.02
CA GLY A 655 -33.50 17.68 -15.13
C GLY A 655 -32.76 16.34 -15.27
N PHE A 656 -33.34 15.38 -15.98
CA PHE A 656 -32.87 13.99 -16.06
C PHE A 656 -31.40 13.88 -16.49
N TRP A 657 -31.04 14.50 -17.61
CA TRP A 657 -29.70 14.34 -18.17
C TRP A 657 -28.63 14.98 -17.28
N SER A 658 -28.84 16.24 -16.87
CA SER A 658 -27.89 17.00 -16.06
C SER A 658 -27.61 16.34 -14.71
N ALA A 659 -28.61 15.71 -14.10
CA ALA A 659 -28.47 15.02 -12.83
C ALA A 659 -27.67 13.70 -12.94
N ASN A 660 -27.76 13.01 -14.08
CA ASN A 660 -27.28 11.63 -14.20
C ASN A 660 -26.03 11.46 -15.09
N PHE A 661 -25.75 12.41 -15.99
CA PHE A 661 -24.66 12.29 -16.99
C PHE A 661 -23.31 11.95 -16.36
N ARG A 662 -22.91 12.61 -15.26
CA ARG A 662 -21.61 12.37 -14.62
C ARG A 662 -21.49 10.93 -14.12
N SER A 663 -22.53 10.42 -13.44
CA SER A 663 -22.56 9.04 -12.93
C SER A 663 -22.57 8.02 -14.07
N LEU A 664 -23.33 8.29 -15.14
CA LEU A 664 -23.37 7.47 -16.35
C LEU A 664 -22.02 7.44 -17.07
N LEU A 665 -21.35 8.58 -17.20
CA LEU A 665 -20.03 8.67 -17.81
C LEU A 665 -18.99 7.87 -17.00
N ILE A 666 -18.95 8.07 -15.68
CA ILE A 666 -18.01 7.35 -14.81
C ILE A 666 -18.22 5.84 -14.92
N VAL A 667 -19.47 5.36 -14.82
CA VAL A 667 -19.73 3.93 -14.90
C VAL A 667 -19.36 3.37 -16.28
N THR A 668 -19.70 4.06 -17.37
CA THR A 668 -19.34 3.59 -18.72
C THR A 668 -17.83 3.64 -18.98
N VAL A 669 -17.11 4.60 -18.41
CA VAL A 669 -15.64 4.61 -18.47
C VAL A 669 -15.07 3.40 -17.71
N LEU A 670 -15.59 3.09 -16.52
CA LEU A 670 -15.20 1.90 -15.76
C LEU A 670 -15.50 0.60 -16.55
N GLN A 671 -16.57 0.56 -17.35
CA GLN A 671 -16.87 -0.57 -18.25
C GLN A 671 -15.78 -0.82 -19.29
N SER A 672 -14.91 0.15 -19.58
CA SER A 672 -13.75 -0.07 -20.45
C SER A 672 -12.80 -1.13 -19.88
N LEU A 673 -12.82 -1.34 -18.56
CA LEU A 673 -12.11 -2.44 -17.91
C LEU A 673 -12.64 -3.81 -18.37
N ASP A 674 -13.91 -3.96 -18.75
CA ASP A 674 -14.42 -5.22 -19.31
C ASP A 674 -13.72 -5.58 -20.63
N ALA A 675 -13.51 -4.57 -21.49
CA ALA A 675 -12.78 -4.73 -22.74
C ALA A 675 -11.32 -5.05 -22.44
N LEU A 676 -10.73 -4.39 -21.43
CA LEU A 676 -9.38 -4.67 -20.97
C LEU A 676 -9.23 -6.10 -20.42
N HIS A 677 -10.14 -6.58 -19.58
CA HIS A 677 -10.13 -7.94 -19.02
C HIS A 677 -10.28 -9.01 -20.11
N ALA A 678 -11.15 -8.77 -21.09
CA ALA A 678 -11.31 -9.65 -22.25
C ALA A 678 -10.06 -9.62 -23.15
N PHE A 679 -9.44 -8.45 -23.29
CA PHE A 679 -8.23 -8.26 -24.09
C PHE A 679 -6.99 -8.90 -23.46
N THR A 680 -6.85 -8.79 -22.14
CA THR A 680 -5.79 -9.45 -21.35
C THR A 680 -6.07 -10.92 -21.08
N ARG A 681 -7.23 -11.44 -21.53
CA ARG A 681 -7.70 -12.83 -21.31
C ARG A 681 -7.89 -13.23 -19.85
N LEU A 682 -8.07 -12.26 -18.96
CA LEU A 682 -8.59 -12.50 -17.61
C LEU A 682 -10.00 -13.11 -17.67
N THR A 683 -10.75 -12.81 -18.74
CA THR A 683 -12.04 -13.45 -19.01
C THR A 683 -12.05 -14.16 -20.37
N SER A 684 -12.92 -15.16 -20.50
CA SER A 684 -13.16 -15.89 -21.76
C SER A 684 -13.99 -15.11 -22.79
N ALA A 685 -14.30 -13.83 -22.52
CA ALA A 685 -15.12 -13.01 -23.41
C ALA A 685 -14.35 -12.49 -24.63
N GLY A 686 -15.05 -12.23 -25.73
CA GLY A 686 -14.45 -11.67 -26.95
C GLY A 686 -14.23 -10.16 -26.83
N TYR A 687 -12.97 -9.72 -26.72
CA TYR A 687 -12.62 -8.31 -26.50
C TYR A 687 -13.14 -7.35 -27.57
N LYS A 688 -13.21 -7.79 -28.84
CA LYS A 688 -13.69 -6.95 -29.96
C LYS A 688 -15.13 -6.50 -29.76
N ALA A 689 -16.01 -7.41 -29.32
CA ALA A 689 -17.41 -7.09 -29.06
C ALA A 689 -17.54 -6.14 -27.86
N SER A 690 -16.80 -6.41 -26.77
CA SER A 690 -16.79 -5.54 -25.58
C SER A 690 -16.29 -4.13 -25.91
N LEU A 691 -15.23 -4.01 -26.73
CA LEU A 691 -14.67 -2.73 -27.11
C LEU A 691 -15.66 -1.90 -27.94
N ILE A 692 -16.30 -2.50 -28.95
CA ILE A 692 -17.31 -1.82 -29.78
C ILE A 692 -18.50 -1.38 -28.93
N GLN A 693 -18.95 -2.22 -27.99
CA GLN A 693 -20.08 -1.91 -27.12
C GLN A 693 -19.78 -0.73 -26.18
N VAL A 694 -18.62 -0.73 -25.51
CA VAL A 694 -18.27 0.34 -24.57
C VAL A 694 -17.97 1.64 -25.30
N SER A 695 -17.20 1.59 -26.39
CA SER A 695 -16.91 2.79 -27.21
C SER A 695 -18.16 3.38 -27.84
N GLY A 696 -19.09 2.55 -28.32
CA GLY A 696 -20.39 2.99 -28.83
C GLY A 696 -21.23 3.72 -27.77
N ARG A 697 -21.30 3.17 -26.54
CA ARG A 697 -21.99 3.82 -25.43
C ARG A 697 -21.35 5.13 -25.00
N LEU A 698 -20.02 5.19 -24.92
CA LEU A 698 -19.29 6.43 -24.63
C LEU A 698 -19.55 7.49 -25.70
N ALA A 699 -19.49 7.11 -26.98
CA ALA A 699 -19.81 8.01 -28.08
C ALA A 699 -21.25 8.52 -27.97
N MET A 700 -22.21 7.65 -27.67
CA MET A 700 -23.61 8.03 -27.51
C MET A 700 -23.82 8.99 -26.33
N LEU A 701 -23.19 8.76 -25.18
CA LEU A 701 -23.24 9.68 -24.04
C LEU A 701 -22.68 11.06 -24.42
N MET A 702 -21.60 11.13 -25.18
CA MET A 702 -21.02 12.39 -25.64
C MET A 702 -21.87 13.10 -26.71
N ILE A 703 -22.53 12.34 -27.60
CA ILE A 703 -23.47 12.84 -28.60
C ILE A 703 -24.72 13.42 -27.92
N ILE A 704 -25.25 12.78 -26.88
CA ILE A 704 -26.38 13.34 -26.14
C ILE A 704 -25.94 14.57 -25.36
N ASN A 705 -24.80 14.51 -24.67
CA ASN A 705 -24.30 15.63 -23.88
C ASN A 705 -24.03 16.87 -24.74
N GLY A 706 -23.50 16.69 -25.95
CA GLY A 706 -23.24 17.79 -26.89
C GLY A 706 -24.50 18.37 -27.55
N CYS A 707 -25.68 17.74 -27.40
CA CYS A 707 -26.97 18.23 -27.87
C CYS A 707 -27.91 18.54 -26.69
N PRO A 708 -27.83 19.72 -26.06
CA PRO A 708 -28.74 20.12 -24.98
C PRO A 708 -30.24 19.96 -25.29
N PRO A 709 -30.72 20.26 -26.52
CA PRO A 709 -32.13 20.02 -26.86
C PRO A 709 -32.57 18.57 -26.71
N CYS A 710 -31.63 17.62 -26.89
CA CYS A 710 -31.87 16.19 -26.81
C CYS A 710 -32.02 15.68 -25.36
N TRP A 711 -31.60 16.44 -24.34
CA TRP A 711 -31.55 16.00 -22.94
C TRP A 711 -32.91 15.60 -22.37
N GLN A 712 -33.97 16.28 -22.82
CA GLN A 712 -35.35 16.07 -22.39
C GLN A 712 -36.13 15.05 -23.23
N TRP A 713 -35.48 14.44 -24.23
CA TRP A 713 -36.15 13.53 -25.15
C TRP A 713 -36.49 12.20 -24.46
N SER A 714 -37.74 11.75 -24.59
CA SER A 714 -38.16 10.44 -24.07
C SER A 714 -37.28 9.29 -24.60
N PRO A 715 -36.85 9.26 -25.89
CA PRO A 715 -35.86 8.29 -26.37
C PRO A 715 -34.55 8.21 -25.58
N VAL A 716 -34.03 9.35 -25.09
CA VAL A 716 -32.78 9.39 -24.30
C VAL A 716 -33.00 8.69 -22.95
N PHE A 717 -34.08 9.01 -22.25
CA PHE A 717 -34.44 8.33 -21.00
C PHE A 717 -34.60 6.82 -21.20
N THR A 718 -35.36 6.40 -22.21
CA THR A 718 -35.59 4.98 -22.51
C THR A 718 -34.30 4.24 -22.89
N LEU A 719 -33.38 4.90 -23.61
CA LEU A 719 -32.09 4.32 -23.97
C LEU A 719 -31.22 4.06 -22.73
N ILE A 720 -31.12 5.05 -21.83
CA ILE A 720 -30.36 4.91 -20.59
C ILE A 720 -30.95 3.80 -19.71
N LEU A 721 -32.28 3.71 -19.64
CA LEU A 721 -32.95 2.63 -18.92
C LEU A 721 -32.59 1.25 -19.52
N ALA A 722 -32.60 1.13 -20.85
CA ALA A 722 -32.22 -0.11 -21.53
C ALA A 722 -30.75 -0.49 -21.26
N TYR A 723 -29.84 0.49 -21.23
CA TYR A 723 -28.44 0.25 -20.83
C TYR A 723 -28.34 -0.27 -19.40
N LEU A 724 -28.93 0.41 -18.42
CA LEU A 724 -28.84 0.05 -17.01
C LEU A 724 -29.49 -1.30 -16.71
N ILE A 725 -30.65 -1.60 -17.30
CA ILE A 725 -31.32 -2.90 -17.17
C ILE A 725 -30.46 -4.02 -17.74
N SER A 726 -29.78 -3.78 -18.87
CA SER A 726 -28.91 -4.80 -19.47
C SER A 726 -27.73 -5.20 -18.56
N GLU A 727 -27.26 -4.28 -17.72
CA GLU A 727 -26.18 -4.54 -16.77
C GLU A 727 -26.63 -5.38 -15.56
N GLN A 728 -27.92 -5.28 -15.18
CA GLN A 728 -28.48 -6.04 -14.04
C GLN A 728 -28.46 -7.55 -14.26
N PHE A 729 -28.43 -8.01 -15.51
CA PHE A 729 -28.28 -9.43 -15.84
C PHE A 729 -26.84 -9.82 -16.17
N ARG A 730 -26.00 -8.84 -16.52
CA ARG A 730 -24.64 -9.07 -17.00
C ARG A 730 -23.64 -9.27 -15.86
N TYR A 731 -23.59 -8.32 -14.93
CA TYR A 731 -22.61 -8.36 -13.85
C TYR A 731 -22.86 -9.47 -12.82
N PRO A 732 -24.11 -9.77 -12.41
CA PRO A 732 -24.37 -10.93 -11.56
C PRO A 732 -23.96 -12.25 -12.21
N TYR A 733 -24.21 -12.42 -13.51
CA TYR A 733 -23.77 -13.60 -14.24
C TYR A 733 -22.24 -13.74 -14.21
N TYR A 734 -21.49 -12.66 -14.45
CA TYR A 734 -20.03 -12.71 -14.44
C TYR A 734 -19.45 -12.91 -13.04
N ALA A 735 -20.03 -12.31 -12.00
CA ALA A 735 -19.63 -12.54 -10.60
C ALA A 735 -19.85 -14.00 -10.18
N LEU A 736 -20.99 -14.59 -10.51
CA LEU A 736 -21.24 -16.01 -10.20
C LEU A 736 -20.30 -16.94 -10.98
N LYS A 737 -20.02 -16.59 -12.25
CA LYS A 737 -19.07 -17.34 -13.09
C LYS A 737 -17.65 -17.37 -12.51
N THR A 738 -17.19 -16.31 -11.85
CA THR A 738 -15.85 -16.31 -11.19
C THR A 738 -15.79 -17.22 -9.97
N LEU A 739 -16.93 -17.49 -9.32
CA LEU A 739 -17.03 -18.45 -8.22
C LEU A 739 -17.26 -19.89 -8.71
N GLY A 740 -17.34 -20.12 -10.03
CA GLY A 740 -17.70 -21.42 -10.58
C GLY A 740 -19.17 -21.80 -10.36
N ILE A 741 -20.01 -20.87 -9.92
CA ILE A 741 -21.43 -21.09 -9.66
C ILE A 741 -22.23 -20.77 -10.93
N SER A 742 -23.02 -21.73 -11.42
CA SER A 742 -23.91 -21.53 -12.57
C SER A 742 -25.37 -21.67 -12.14
N LEU A 743 -26.06 -20.54 -11.97
CA LEU A 743 -27.51 -20.53 -11.76
C LEU A 743 -28.24 -20.51 -13.11
N HIS A 744 -29.20 -21.42 -13.29
CA HIS A 744 -29.93 -21.57 -14.56
C HIS A 744 -30.67 -20.28 -14.95
N VAL A 745 -31.42 -19.68 -14.01
CA VAL A 745 -32.20 -18.46 -14.26
C VAL A 745 -31.31 -17.28 -14.66
N VAL A 746 -30.23 -17.04 -13.91
CA VAL A 746 -29.29 -15.93 -14.19
C VAL A 746 -28.60 -16.13 -15.54
N THR A 747 -28.20 -17.36 -15.86
CA THR A 747 -27.61 -17.71 -17.15
C THR A 747 -28.62 -17.50 -18.28
N TRP A 748 -29.85 -17.98 -18.11
CA TRP A 748 -30.90 -17.81 -19.10
C TRP A 748 -31.19 -16.33 -19.38
N LEU A 749 -31.33 -15.50 -18.33
CA LEU A 749 -31.56 -14.07 -18.45
C LEU A 749 -30.41 -13.39 -19.21
N ARG A 750 -29.15 -13.69 -18.86
CA ARG A 750 -27.96 -13.13 -19.54
C ARG A 750 -27.99 -13.34 -21.04
N TYR A 751 -28.39 -14.52 -21.51
CA TYR A 751 -28.35 -14.92 -22.92
C TYR A 751 -29.69 -14.75 -23.67
N ASN A 752 -30.77 -14.29 -23.02
CA ASN A 752 -32.05 -14.02 -23.69
C ASN A 752 -32.47 -12.55 -23.60
N MET A 753 -32.16 -11.82 -22.52
CA MET A 753 -32.61 -10.42 -22.34
C MET A 753 -32.09 -9.47 -23.43
N TRP A 754 -30.92 -9.76 -24.00
CA TRP A 754 -30.37 -8.96 -25.10
C TRP A 754 -31.23 -9.03 -26.38
N LEU A 755 -32.07 -10.06 -26.58
CA LEU A 755 -32.97 -10.16 -27.74
C LEU A 755 -33.98 -9.01 -27.80
N LEU A 756 -34.37 -8.46 -26.64
CA LEU A 756 -35.23 -7.30 -26.55
C LEU A 756 -34.41 -6.00 -26.42
N LEU A 757 -33.44 -5.99 -25.52
CA LEU A 757 -32.74 -4.76 -25.13
C LEU A 757 -31.77 -4.25 -26.21
N TYR A 758 -31.13 -5.12 -26.99
CA TYR A 758 -30.18 -4.67 -28.03
C TYR A 758 -30.91 -4.05 -29.23
N PRO A 759 -31.94 -4.67 -29.83
CA PRO A 759 -32.69 -4.03 -30.90
C PRO A 759 -33.32 -2.70 -30.47
N LEU A 760 -33.88 -2.64 -29.25
CA LEU A 760 -34.40 -1.39 -28.68
C LEU A 760 -33.29 -0.34 -28.55
N GLY A 761 -32.13 -0.70 -28.01
CA GLY A 761 -30.98 0.19 -27.87
C GLY A 761 -30.49 0.74 -29.21
N PHE A 762 -30.24 -0.13 -30.19
CA PHE A 762 -29.80 0.29 -31.53
C PHE A 762 -30.82 1.19 -32.23
N PHE A 763 -32.11 0.89 -32.10
CA PHE A 763 -33.16 1.72 -32.67
C PHE A 763 -33.17 3.13 -32.04
N LEU A 764 -33.10 3.21 -30.71
CA LEU A 764 -33.09 4.49 -29.99
C LEU A 764 -31.79 5.30 -30.24
N GLU A 765 -30.63 4.65 -30.27
CA GLU A 765 -29.35 5.27 -30.66
C GLU A 765 -29.44 5.88 -32.06
N GLY A 766 -29.99 5.14 -33.03
CA GLY A 766 -30.24 5.63 -34.39
C GLY A 766 -31.17 6.84 -34.41
N LEU A 767 -32.31 6.78 -33.70
CA LEU A 767 -33.26 7.89 -33.61
C LEU A 767 -32.63 9.15 -33.01
N ILE A 768 -31.88 9.01 -31.92
CA ILE A 768 -31.24 10.16 -31.25
C ILE A 768 -30.15 10.75 -32.14
N MET A 769 -29.30 9.91 -32.75
CA MET A 769 -28.26 10.39 -33.67
C MET A 769 -28.88 11.16 -34.83
N LEU A 770 -29.86 10.59 -35.54
CA LEU A 770 -30.55 11.25 -36.66
C LEU A 770 -31.25 12.54 -36.23
N GLY A 771 -31.96 12.52 -35.11
CA GLY A 771 -32.64 13.71 -34.57
C GLY A 771 -31.67 14.82 -34.17
N SER A 772 -30.45 14.48 -33.75
CA SER A 772 -29.43 15.47 -33.36
C SER A 772 -28.64 16.07 -34.53
N VAL A 773 -28.74 15.50 -35.74
CA VAL A 773 -27.99 15.95 -36.92
C VAL A 773 -28.22 17.44 -37.23
N PRO A 774 -29.46 17.97 -37.31
CA PRO A 774 -29.69 19.38 -37.61
C PRO A 774 -29.02 20.31 -36.59
N PHE A 775 -29.12 19.98 -35.30
CA PHE A 775 -28.47 20.74 -34.24
C PHE A 775 -26.95 20.79 -34.43
N TYR A 776 -26.30 19.66 -34.68
CA TYR A 776 -24.85 19.60 -34.89
C TYR A 776 -24.40 20.27 -36.19
N TYR A 777 -25.25 20.24 -37.22
CA TYR A 777 -24.99 20.92 -38.48
C TYR A 777 -24.96 22.44 -38.31
N GLU A 778 -25.97 22.99 -37.63
CA GLU A 778 -26.14 24.44 -37.44
C GLU A 778 -25.21 25.01 -36.36
N SER A 779 -25.14 24.36 -35.20
CA SER A 779 -24.33 24.83 -34.06
C SER A 779 -22.83 24.73 -34.33
N GLY A 780 -22.40 23.80 -35.18
CA GLY A 780 -20.99 23.49 -35.41
C GLY A 780 -20.27 22.87 -34.21
N VAL A 781 -20.98 22.43 -33.17
CA VAL A 781 -20.38 21.70 -32.04
C VAL A 781 -19.68 20.44 -32.56
N TYR A 782 -18.46 20.19 -32.07
CA TYR A 782 -17.55 19.13 -32.54
C TYR A 782 -17.10 19.21 -34.01
N SER A 783 -17.42 20.29 -34.72
CA SER A 783 -16.96 20.55 -36.09
C SER A 783 -15.64 21.31 -36.10
N LEU A 784 -14.80 21.08 -37.11
CA LEU A 784 -13.58 21.87 -37.32
C LEU A 784 -13.83 22.93 -38.39
N ARG A 785 -13.62 24.21 -38.04
CA ARG A 785 -13.74 25.35 -38.95
C ARG A 785 -12.36 25.90 -39.32
N LEU A 786 -12.28 26.55 -40.48
CA LEU A 786 -11.07 27.28 -40.89
C LEU A 786 -11.06 28.70 -40.29
N PRO A 787 -9.87 29.26 -40.00
CA PRO A 787 -8.54 28.66 -40.18
C PRO A 787 -8.15 27.75 -39.00
N ASN A 788 -7.47 26.64 -39.30
CA ASN A 788 -6.82 25.78 -38.29
C ASN A 788 -5.48 25.26 -38.84
N ALA A 789 -4.60 24.79 -37.95
CA ALA A 789 -3.23 24.37 -38.29
C ALA A 789 -3.14 23.28 -39.37
N PHE A 790 -4.21 22.53 -39.61
CA PHE A 790 -4.28 21.46 -40.60
C PHE A 790 -4.87 21.90 -41.95
N ASN A 791 -5.30 23.16 -42.08
CA ASN A 791 -5.98 23.71 -43.26
C ASN A 791 -7.15 22.83 -43.76
N PHE A 792 -7.91 22.24 -42.84
CA PHE A 792 -9.00 21.30 -43.13
C PHE A 792 -10.24 21.61 -42.29
N SER A 793 -11.42 21.66 -42.90
CA SER A 793 -12.69 21.80 -42.18
C SER A 793 -13.62 20.62 -42.43
N TYR A 794 -14.37 20.22 -41.41
CA TYR A 794 -15.48 19.27 -41.55
C TYR A 794 -16.64 19.66 -40.64
N ASN A 795 -17.86 19.30 -41.07
CA ASN A 795 -19.07 19.46 -40.27
C ASN A 795 -19.41 18.13 -39.58
N PHE A 796 -19.52 18.16 -38.25
CA PHE A 796 -19.81 16.97 -37.45
C PHE A 796 -21.23 16.44 -37.67
N GLY A 797 -22.22 17.30 -37.93
CA GLY A 797 -23.58 16.87 -38.28
C GLY A 797 -23.62 16.02 -39.56
N LEU A 798 -22.87 16.42 -40.60
CA LEU A 798 -22.72 15.64 -41.83
C LEU A 798 -21.97 14.32 -41.59
N LEU A 799 -20.90 14.35 -40.81
CA LEU A 799 -20.14 13.15 -40.43
C LEU A 799 -21.01 12.16 -39.65
N LEU A 800 -21.81 12.66 -38.70
CA LEU A 800 -22.72 11.88 -37.88
C LEU A 800 -23.81 11.25 -38.76
N ALA A 801 -24.43 12.02 -39.66
CA ALA A 801 -25.41 11.49 -40.60
C ALA A 801 -24.81 10.38 -41.48
N PHE A 802 -23.62 10.61 -42.04
CA PHE A 802 -22.92 9.59 -42.83
C PHE A 802 -22.64 8.33 -42.02
N PHE A 803 -22.15 8.47 -40.79
CA PHE A 803 -21.91 7.34 -39.89
C PHE A 803 -23.19 6.56 -39.58
N THR A 804 -24.30 7.26 -39.29
CA THR A 804 -25.58 6.65 -38.94
C THR A 804 -26.20 5.85 -40.10
N PHE A 805 -26.03 6.27 -41.35
CA PHE A 805 -26.55 5.53 -42.51
C PHE A 805 -25.61 4.43 -43.03
N THR A 806 -24.30 4.56 -42.84
CA THR A 806 -23.32 3.62 -43.42
C THR A 806 -22.78 2.61 -42.40
N PHE A 807 -22.02 3.07 -41.41
CA PHE A 807 -21.30 2.21 -40.48
C PHE A 807 -22.20 1.66 -39.36
N PHE A 808 -23.15 2.46 -38.87
CA PHE A 808 -23.98 2.08 -37.74
C PHE A 808 -24.84 0.82 -37.99
N PRO A 809 -25.54 0.65 -39.13
CA PRO A 809 -26.29 -0.57 -39.42
C PRO A 809 -25.39 -1.81 -39.55
N PHE A 810 -24.19 -1.64 -40.11
CA PHE A 810 -23.21 -2.71 -40.24
C PHE A 810 -22.68 -3.17 -38.87
N ILE A 811 -22.41 -2.23 -37.97
CA ILE A 811 -22.00 -2.52 -36.58
C ILE A 811 -23.12 -3.25 -35.85
N GLY A 812 -24.36 -2.78 -35.96
CA GLY A 812 -25.54 -3.41 -35.35
C GLY A 812 -25.72 -4.86 -35.82
N PHE A 813 -25.70 -5.09 -37.13
CA PHE A 813 -25.80 -6.44 -37.70
C PHE A 813 -24.69 -7.38 -37.21
N THR A 814 -23.45 -6.88 -37.16
CA THR A 814 -22.29 -7.66 -36.70
C THR A 814 -22.43 -8.06 -35.23
N LEU A 815 -22.85 -7.14 -34.37
CA LEU A 815 -23.04 -7.40 -32.94
C LEU A 815 -24.22 -8.35 -32.68
N ILE A 816 -25.35 -8.18 -33.37
CA ILE A 816 -26.50 -9.10 -33.25
C ILE A 816 -26.12 -10.51 -33.69
N LYS A 817 -25.43 -10.65 -34.83
CA LYS A 817 -24.93 -11.96 -35.31
C LYS A 817 -23.99 -12.61 -34.30
N HIS A 818 -23.12 -11.83 -33.67
CA HIS A 818 -22.23 -12.31 -32.62
C HIS A 818 -23.01 -12.81 -31.39
N MET A 819 -24.00 -12.06 -30.93
CA MET A 819 -24.83 -12.41 -29.78
C MET A 819 -25.71 -13.65 -30.06
N LEU A 820 -26.25 -13.80 -31.27
CA LEU A 820 -26.97 -15.01 -31.70
C LEU A 820 -26.07 -16.25 -31.62
N LYS A 821 -24.81 -16.13 -32.08
CA LYS A 821 -23.83 -17.23 -32.01
C LYS A 821 -23.50 -17.60 -30.55
N GLN A 822 -23.28 -16.61 -29.69
CA GLN A 822 -23.03 -16.85 -28.26
C GLN A 822 -24.22 -17.56 -27.60
N ARG A 823 -25.44 -17.07 -27.86
CA ARG A 823 -26.67 -17.67 -27.35
C ARG A 823 -26.81 -19.12 -27.80
N LYS A 824 -26.69 -19.40 -29.10
CA LYS A 824 -26.83 -20.77 -29.63
C LYS A 824 -25.87 -21.73 -28.93
N SER A 825 -24.59 -21.35 -28.84
CA SER A 825 -23.56 -22.15 -28.17
C SER A 825 -23.92 -22.46 -26.71
N LYS A 826 -24.37 -21.44 -25.95
CA LYS A 826 -24.64 -21.64 -24.52
C LYS A 826 -25.96 -22.37 -24.25
N MET A 827 -26.98 -22.17 -25.09
CA MET A 827 -28.25 -22.89 -24.98
C MET A 827 -28.09 -24.38 -25.30
N GLU A 828 -27.25 -24.74 -26.27
CA GLU A 828 -26.92 -26.13 -26.58
C GLU A 828 -26.17 -26.82 -25.44
N GLU A 829 -25.23 -26.11 -24.80
CA GLU A 829 -24.51 -26.60 -23.61
C GLU A 829 -25.47 -26.90 -22.45
N MET A 830 -26.37 -25.96 -22.11
CA MET A 830 -27.36 -26.17 -21.04
C MET A 830 -28.30 -27.35 -21.32
N ARG A 831 -28.76 -27.51 -22.57
CA ARG A 831 -29.60 -28.66 -22.96
C ARG A 831 -28.87 -29.99 -22.78
N ARG A 832 -27.57 -30.05 -23.07
CA ARG A 832 -26.74 -31.25 -22.86
C ARG A 832 -26.57 -31.55 -21.37
N GLU A 833 -26.28 -30.54 -20.55
CA GLU A 833 -26.15 -30.70 -19.09
C GLU A 833 -27.44 -31.21 -18.44
N GLU A 834 -28.59 -30.66 -18.85
CA GLU A 834 -29.91 -31.13 -18.39
C GLU A 834 -30.20 -32.57 -18.83
N ALA A 835 -29.87 -32.94 -20.06
CA ALA A 835 -30.03 -34.30 -20.55
C ALA A 835 -29.18 -35.30 -19.75
N VAL A 836 -27.93 -34.94 -19.44
CA VAL A 836 -27.04 -35.75 -18.60
C VAL A 836 -27.60 -35.87 -17.19
N LYS A 837 -28.08 -34.78 -16.59
CA LYS A 837 -28.68 -34.79 -15.24
C LYS A 837 -29.91 -35.70 -15.20
N ARG A 838 -30.82 -35.58 -16.17
CA ARG A 838 -32.00 -36.46 -16.31
C ARG A 838 -31.62 -37.93 -16.51
N SER A 839 -30.57 -38.23 -17.27
CA SER A 839 -30.10 -39.62 -17.42
C SER A 839 -29.53 -40.20 -16.12
N ARG A 840 -28.84 -39.38 -15.31
CA ARG A 840 -28.30 -39.79 -14.00
C ARG A 840 -29.41 -40.00 -12.98
N GLU A 841 -30.44 -39.16 -13.00
CA GLU A 841 -31.63 -39.32 -12.15
C GLU A 841 -32.43 -40.56 -12.53
N LYS A 842 -32.59 -40.87 -13.83
CA LYS A 842 -33.20 -42.13 -14.29
C LYS A 842 -32.39 -43.35 -13.84
N LYS A 843 -31.06 -43.33 -13.94
CA LYS A 843 -30.17 -44.39 -13.46
C LYS A 843 -30.13 -44.57 -11.94
N LYS A 844 -30.60 -43.58 -11.16
CA LYS A 844 -30.75 -43.69 -9.70
C LYS A 844 -32.13 -44.18 -9.26
N ARG A 845 -33.11 -44.21 -10.19
CA ARG A 845 -34.49 -44.68 -9.96
C ARG A 845 -34.73 -46.11 -10.45
N HIS A 846 -33.82 -46.64 -11.26
CA HIS A 846 -33.64 -48.07 -11.50
C HIS A 846 -32.52 -48.55 -10.60
#